data_AF-A0A661M505-F1
#
_entry.id   AF-A0A661M505-F1
#
_cell.length_a   1.000
_cell.length_b   1.000
_cell.length_c   1.000
_cell.angle_alpha   90.00
_cell.angle_beta   90.00
_cell.angle_gamma   90.00
#
_symmetry.space_group_name_H-M   'P 1'
#
loop_
_entity.id
_entity.type
_entity.pdbx_description
1 polymer ?
#
loop_
_entity_poly.entity_id
_entity_poly.type
_entity_poly.pdbx_seq_one_letter_code
_entity_poly.pdbx_strand_id
1 'polypeptide(L)'
;MIDEGQRPESLGTESKAQYERERDEQTRLRSLGALSHMLPVLAIIYAAAAVVFLVSPPFTPNAPHVFICALSAALVLLVWAGMRVDDPRFDTPVSMATIAIAAGMGLTMFAVSGEISNTTTLAICLVTAGALLYRFSMFAVMVGVVFIGWLQLAHGSASGPYILGMFHLWAATLVGSLVLWSRRKLMFRLHYEAQNADSMRRLATEQALTLGRARDAALASAQVKGQFLANVSHEIRTPLNGILGLLQLINPSTLPKPQDDYLREIHKSGRSLLAIVNDLLDLSKIEAGEMRLESVAFDITSMIEDVAVNYASAAHAKGIELITQIGPDVPSEVLGDPLRLRQVISNLLNNALKFTEQGEVIVGVRVCDRSPWDVNLEIRVSDTGLGISEERAQSIFRPFSQADASTTRKYGGTGRGPPICRQLVELMGGDLRLKSTPGEGSTFYFGTRFELEEKLSEELKAVTEALAGTKVLVLESNNRARETLCTQLQAWNMEASATTTFNGALRTFRSSPCPDVAMVDLRSLGKDWRNRVFELNAAATRHGSSLVAICSHRHEISELVEAGIFVHVEKPIRRANIVAALLDTLKRSGSSGRPQSYVDRPSLPAPPPQELRSNGMKILVAEDNAINLKVVHAHLQALGYEVDAVNDGVAALEALEEGHRYAAVIMDGQMPNMDGYQTTRTQRARESKSGQRRVPIIALTAHAMTGDRRVAFAAGMDDYLSKPFTQKQLQKALLRWAARPATSASEFPPDALDTTITSQLLELEDEEPGFICDVIESFFQTAEENIARMKAAIETDDLSTLRAAAHMVRGSSQQLGARRFGATCAKLESVEAAEDARPIVSDLERDLEGARDALTNLADRALDAAS
;
A
#
# COMPACT_ATOMS: atom_id res chain seq x y z
N MET A 1 -20.61 -48.62 -15.77
CA MET A 1 -19.37 -47.83 -15.97
C MET A 1 -19.08 -47.05 -14.69
N ILE A 2 -18.49 -47.73 -13.71
CA ILE A 2 -17.63 -47.15 -12.68
C ILE A 2 -16.45 -48.13 -12.59
N ASP A 3 -15.26 -47.54 -12.57
CA ASP A 3 -13.96 -48.06 -12.98
C ASP A 3 -13.44 -49.26 -12.16
N GLU A 4 -13.08 -50.37 -12.83
CA GLU A 4 -12.40 -51.55 -12.24
C GLU A 4 -10.86 -51.37 -12.19
N GLY A 5 -10.35 -50.15 -12.34
CA GLY A 5 -8.97 -49.87 -12.74
C GLY A 5 -7.95 -49.40 -11.69
N GLN A 6 -8.18 -49.49 -10.36
CA GLN A 6 -7.15 -49.09 -9.39
C GLN A 6 -6.67 -50.24 -8.49
N ARG A 7 -5.45 -50.72 -8.77
CA ARG A 7 -4.68 -51.61 -7.89
C ARG A 7 -4.24 -50.87 -6.61
N PRO A 8 -4.26 -51.51 -5.43
CA PRO A 8 -3.97 -50.88 -4.14
C PRO A 8 -2.46 -50.89 -3.84
N GLU A 9 -1.66 -50.21 -4.67
CA GLU A 9 -0.23 -50.03 -4.44
C GLU A 9 0.16 -48.60 -4.01
N SER A 10 -0.76 -47.63 -4.06
CA SER A 10 -0.48 -46.22 -3.69
C SER A 10 -1.17 -45.72 -2.41
N LEU A 11 -1.91 -46.58 -1.70
CA LEU A 11 -2.57 -46.20 -0.44
C LEU A 11 -1.62 -46.40 0.74
N GLY A 12 -1.44 -45.36 1.56
CA GLY A 12 -0.66 -45.42 2.80
C GLY A 12 -1.11 -46.60 3.69
N THR A 13 -0.18 -47.13 4.49
CA THR A 13 -0.33 -48.37 5.26
C THR A 13 -1.63 -48.47 6.08
N GLU A 14 -2.13 -47.36 6.62
CA GLU A 14 -3.41 -47.32 7.34
C GLU A 14 -4.63 -47.51 6.43
N SER A 15 -4.63 -46.92 5.24
CA SER A 15 -5.75 -47.01 4.30
C SER A 15 -5.86 -48.40 3.67
N LYS A 16 -4.73 -49.11 3.51
CA LYS A 16 -4.72 -50.50 3.00
C LYS A 16 -5.28 -51.49 4.03
N ALA A 17 -4.91 -51.32 5.30
CA ALA A 17 -5.45 -52.13 6.39
C ALA A 17 -6.96 -51.90 6.61
N GLN A 18 -7.44 -50.67 6.41
CA GLN A 18 -8.88 -50.37 6.50
C GLN A 18 -9.67 -51.00 5.35
N TYR A 19 -9.15 -50.94 4.13
CA TYR A 19 -9.77 -51.58 2.95
C TYR A 19 -9.82 -53.11 3.08
N GLU A 20 -8.76 -53.75 3.59
CA GLU A 20 -8.72 -55.20 3.82
C GLU A 20 -9.72 -55.64 4.90
N ARG A 21 -9.88 -54.86 5.98
CA ARG A 21 -10.90 -55.14 7.01
C ARG A 21 -12.32 -55.02 6.48
N GLU A 22 -12.62 -53.99 5.69
CA GLU A 22 -13.95 -53.82 5.07
C GLU A 22 -14.28 -54.96 4.09
N ARG A 23 -13.29 -55.43 3.34
CA ARG A 23 -13.44 -56.57 2.42
C ARG A 23 -13.70 -57.89 3.14
N ASP A 24 -12.98 -58.16 4.22
CA ASP A 24 -13.19 -59.37 5.03
C ASP A 24 -14.55 -59.33 5.74
N GLU A 25 -14.97 -58.16 6.23
CA GLU A 25 -16.29 -57.97 6.85
C GLU A 25 -17.42 -58.19 5.83
N GLN A 26 -17.30 -57.66 4.61
CA GLN A 26 -18.26 -57.92 3.53
C GLN A 26 -18.32 -59.39 3.12
N THR A 27 -17.17 -60.08 3.08
CA THR A 27 -17.11 -61.50 2.74
C THR A 27 -17.79 -62.36 3.82
N ARG A 28 -17.58 -62.01 5.09
CA ARG A 28 -18.25 -62.64 6.23
C ARG A 28 -19.77 -62.41 6.20
N LEU A 29 -20.21 -61.19 5.89
CA LEU A 29 -21.64 -60.86 5.74
C LEU A 29 -22.30 -61.61 4.57
N ARG A 30 -21.60 -61.78 3.43
CA ARG A 30 -22.09 -62.60 2.30
C ARG A 30 -22.25 -64.08 2.67
N SER A 31 -21.31 -64.64 3.44
CA SER A 31 -21.41 -66.03 3.90
C SER A 31 -22.61 -66.26 4.85
N LEU A 32 -22.94 -65.27 5.67
CA LEU A 32 -24.13 -65.28 6.54
C LEU A 32 -25.44 -65.08 5.74
N GLY A 33 -25.40 -64.33 4.64
CA GLY A 33 -26.52 -64.19 3.70
C GLY A 33 -26.88 -65.51 2.99
N ALA A 34 -25.91 -66.36 2.66
CA ALA A 34 -26.16 -67.66 2.04
C ALA A 34 -26.98 -68.62 2.93
N LEU A 35 -26.79 -68.57 4.25
CA LEU A 35 -27.58 -69.33 5.22
C LEU A 35 -29.07 -68.95 5.18
N SER A 36 -29.40 -67.67 4.98
CA SER A 36 -30.78 -67.18 4.91
C SER A 36 -31.58 -67.79 3.75
N HIS A 37 -30.90 -68.24 2.69
CA HIS A 37 -31.52 -68.89 1.53
C HIS A 37 -31.70 -70.41 1.69
N MET A 38 -30.96 -71.07 2.58
CA MET A 38 -31.08 -72.53 2.81
C MET A 38 -32.22 -72.91 3.76
N LEU A 39 -32.59 -72.04 4.69
CA LEU A 39 -33.58 -72.32 5.72
C LEU A 39 -35.04 -72.48 5.22
N PRO A 40 -35.53 -71.72 4.22
CA PRO A 40 -36.81 -72.00 3.58
C PRO A 40 -36.85 -73.38 2.92
N VAL A 41 -35.74 -73.80 2.32
CA VAL A 41 -35.62 -75.11 1.65
C VAL A 41 -35.70 -76.25 2.67
N LEU A 42 -35.02 -76.11 3.81
CA LEU A 42 -35.13 -77.05 4.93
C LEU A 42 -36.55 -77.11 5.51
N ALA A 43 -37.24 -75.97 5.65
CA ALA A 43 -38.63 -75.93 6.12
C ALA A 43 -39.57 -76.69 5.17
N ILE A 44 -39.39 -76.53 3.86
CA ILE A 44 -40.15 -77.26 2.82
C ILE A 44 -39.85 -78.76 2.89
N ILE A 45 -38.59 -79.16 3.10
CA ILE A 45 -38.20 -80.57 3.24
C ILE A 45 -38.85 -81.20 4.46
N TYR A 46 -38.85 -80.53 5.61
CA TYR A 46 -39.51 -81.03 6.83
C TYR A 46 -41.05 -81.11 6.67
N ALA A 47 -41.67 -80.12 6.03
CA ALA A 47 -43.10 -80.16 5.72
C ALA A 47 -43.45 -81.31 4.75
N ALA A 48 -42.62 -81.54 3.72
CA ALA A 48 -42.79 -82.64 2.78
C ALA A 48 -42.60 -84.01 3.47
N ALA A 49 -41.60 -84.15 4.34
CA ALA A 49 -41.39 -85.36 5.13
C ALA A 49 -42.59 -85.66 6.06
N ALA A 50 -43.20 -84.64 6.65
CA ALA A 50 -44.40 -84.77 7.47
C ALA A 50 -45.61 -85.28 6.65
N VAL A 51 -45.76 -84.81 5.41
CA VAL A 51 -46.83 -85.25 4.50
C VAL A 51 -46.61 -86.68 4.01
N VAL A 52 -45.38 -87.06 3.65
CA VAL A 52 -45.04 -88.44 3.22
C VAL A 52 -45.30 -89.46 4.35
N PHE A 53 -45.07 -89.06 5.61
CA PHE A 53 -45.37 -89.88 6.78
C PHE A 53 -46.88 -90.10 7.00
N LEU A 54 -47.73 -89.20 6.50
CA LEU A 54 -49.19 -89.29 6.60
C LEU A 54 -49.82 -90.24 5.57
N VAL A 55 -49.13 -90.52 4.47
CA VAL A 55 -49.66 -91.26 3.31
C VAL A 55 -49.15 -92.71 3.27
N SER A 56 -48.23 -93.10 4.16
CA SER A 56 -47.63 -94.45 4.18
C SER A 56 -48.31 -95.37 5.21
N PRO A 57 -49.09 -96.41 4.80
CA PRO A 57 -49.65 -97.39 5.73
C PRO A 57 -48.61 -98.44 6.20
N PRO A 58 -48.74 -99.03 7.41
CA PRO A 58 -49.88 -98.95 8.34
C PRO A 58 -49.72 -97.89 9.44
N PHE A 59 -50.84 -97.29 9.87
CA PHE A 59 -50.89 -96.29 10.94
C PHE A 59 -50.57 -96.93 12.30
N THR A 60 -49.45 -96.51 12.91
CA THR A 60 -49.19 -96.73 14.35
C THR A 60 -49.89 -95.65 15.18
N PRO A 61 -50.31 -95.94 16.43
CA PRO A 61 -51.11 -95.02 17.26
C PRO A 61 -50.46 -93.65 17.57
N ASN A 62 -49.17 -93.47 17.27
CA ASN A 62 -48.42 -92.24 17.55
C ASN A 62 -48.23 -91.30 16.34
N ALA A 63 -48.78 -91.65 15.17
CA ALA A 63 -48.67 -90.85 13.94
C ALA A 63 -49.10 -89.36 14.05
N PRO A 64 -50.18 -88.98 14.76
CA PRO A 64 -50.57 -87.56 14.85
C PRO A 64 -49.59 -86.70 15.66
N HIS A 65 -48.82 -87.27 16.60
CA HIS A 65 -47.86 -86.52 17.40
C HIS A 65 -46.58 -86.18 16.64
N VAL A 66 -46.10 -87.09 15.79
CA VAL A 66 -44.96 -86.86 14.90
C VAL A 66 -45.30 -85.78 13.86
N PHE A 67 -46.53 -85.79 13.35
CA PHE A 67 -47.02 -84.76 12.44
C PHE A 67 -47.05 -83.37 13.08
N ILE A 68 -47.58 -83.25 14.31
CA ILE A 68 -47.62 -81.97 15.03
C ILE A 68 -46.20 -81.45 15.29
N CYS A 69 -45.25 -82.31 15.67
CA CYS A 69 -43.86 -81.89 15.89
C CYS A 69 -43.17 -81.42 14.60
N ALA A 70 -43.37 -82.14 13.49
CA ALA A 70 -42.78 -81.78 12.20
C ALA A 70 -43.41 -80.50 11.62
N LEU A 71 -44.73 -80.33 11.75
CA LEU A 71 -45.45 -79.11 11.35
C LEU A 71 -45.01 -77.91 12.20
N SER A 72 -44.84 -78.10 13.51
CA SER A 72 -44.34 -77.08 14.42
C SER A 72 -42.91 -76.65 14.05
N ALA A 73 -42.02 -77.61 13.79
CA ALA A 73 -40.65 -77.34 13.34
C ALA A 73 -40.62 -76.60 11.99
N ALA A 74 -41.48 -76.98 11.04
CA ALA A 74 -41.59 -76.30 9.74
C ALA A 74 -42.11 -74.86 9.89
N LEU A 75 -43.12 -74.62 10.74
CA LEU A 75 -43.64 -73.29 11.05
C LEU A 75 -42.59 -72.41 11.73
N VAL A 76 -41.78 -72.98 12.64
CA VAL A 76 -40.68 -72.27 13.32
C VAL A 76 -39.65 -71.79 12.29
N LEU A 77 -39.24 -72.66 11.38
CA LEU A 77 -38.27 -72.35 10.35
C LEU A 77 -38.79 -71.33 9.32
N LEU A 78 -40.09 -71.39 8.98
CA LEU A 78 -40.74 -70.43 8.09
C LEU A 78 -40.87 -69.03 8.70
N VAL A 79 -41.26 -68.93 9.97
CA VAL A 79 -41.33 -67.64 10.70
C VAL A 79 -39.94 -67.03 10.87
N TRP A 80 -38.92 -67.86 11.11
CA TRP A 80 -37.53 -67.43 11.18
C TRP A 80 -37.01 -66.92 9.83
N ALA A 81 -37.35 -67.59 8.73
CA ALA A 81 -36.99 -67.17 7.37
C ALA A 81 -37.70 -65.88 6.92
N GLY A 82 -38.93 -65.63 7.40
CA GLY A 82 -39.73 -64.44 7.05
C GLY A 82 -39.33 -63.16 7.79
N MET A 83 -38.68 -63.26 8.95
CA MET A 83 -38.23 -62.09 9.73
C MET A 83 -36.79 -61.71 9.36
N ARG A 84 -36.63 -60.85 8.33
CA ARG A 84 -35.32 -60.26 7.98
C ARG A 84 -34.66 -59.63 9.22
N VAL A 85 -33.38 -59.96 9.43
CA VAL A 85 -32.54 -59.48 10.55
C VAL A 85 -31.59 -58.42 10.00
N ASP A 86 -31.65 -57.21 10.52
CA ASP A 86 -30.83 -56.08 10.04
C ASP A 86 -29.40 -56.05 10.62
N ASP A 87 -29.05 -56.90 11.60
CA ASP A 87 -27.66 -57.04 12.05
C ASP A 87 -27.32 -58.48 12.52
N PRO A 88 -26.46 -59.22 11.79
CA PRO A 88 -26.14 -60.62 12.06
C PRO A 88 -25.18 -60.86 13.23
N ARG A 89 -24.68 -59.81 13.91
CA ARG A 89 -23.61 -59.94 14.91
C ARG A 89 -24.06 -60.38 16.31
N PHE A 90 -25.33 -60.26 16.67
CA PHE A 90 -25.72 -60.36 18.10
C PHE A 90 -26.72 -61.46 18.51
N ASP A 91 -27.40 -62.18 17.60
CA ASP A 91 -28.52 -63.04 18.00
C ASP A 91 -28.52 -64.50 17.46
N THR A 92 -27.56 -64.87 16.61
CA THR A 92 -27.53 -66.19 15.95
C THR A 92 -27.13 -67.39 16.82
N PRO A 93 -26.09 -67.32 17.71
CA PRO A 93 -25.64 -68.52 18.43
C PRO A 93 -26.54 -68.89 19.62
N VAL A 94 -27.12 -67.91 20.32
CA VAL A 94 -27.97 -68.16 21.50
C VAL A 94 -29.32 -68.75 21.09
N SER A 95 -29.92 -68.25 20.01
CA SER A 95 -31.18 -68.78 19.46
C SER A 95 -31.05 -70.23 18.99
N MET A 96 -29.91 -70.57 18.37
CA MET A 96 -29.60 -71.93 17.91
C MET A 96 -29.37 -72.90 19.08
N ALA A 97 -28.69 -72.45 20.15
CA ALA A 97 -28.48 -73.27 21.35
C ALA A 97 -29.80 -73.59 22.07
N THR A 98 -30.72 -72.62 22.18
CA THR A 98 -32.01 -72.83 22.84
C THR A 98 -32.92 -73.78 22.07
N ILE A 99 -32.94 -73.69 20.73
CA ILE A 99 -33.68 -74.63 19.87
C ILE A 99 -33.08 -76.03 19.98
N ALA A 100 -31.75 -76.17 19.99
CA ALA A 100 -31.07 -77.46 20.13
C ALA A 100 -31.31 -78.11 21.51
N ILE A 101 -31.34 -77.32 22.59
CA ILE A 101 -31.64 -77.82 23.94
C ILE A 101 -33.10 -78.25 24.05
N ALA A 102 -34.05 -77.48 23.50
CA ALA A 102 -35.46 -77.84 23.50
C ALA A 102 -35.74 -79.10 22.67
N ALA A 103 -35.10 -79.23 21.50
CA ALA A 103 -35.17 -80.44 20.67
C ALA A 103 -34.52 -81.64 21.37
N GLY A 104 -33.36 -81.44 22.01
CA GLY A 104 -32.66 -82.47 22.79
C GLY A 104 -33.49 -82.98 23.97
N MET A 105 -34.10 -82.07 24.73
CA MET A 105 -34.99 -82.44 25.86
C MET A 105 -36.21 -83.22 25.38
N GLY A 106 -36.86 -82.79 24.29
CA GLY A 106 -37.99 -83.52 23.70
C GLY A 106 -37.62 -84.93 23.25
N LEU A 107 -36.44 -85.10 22.65
CA LEU A 107 -35.94 -86.40 22.21
C LEU A 107 -35.60 -87.32 23.39
N THR A 108 -34.97 -86.78 24.44
CA THR A 108 -34.66 -87.55 25.66
C THR A 108 -35.91 -87.96 26.44
N MET A 109 -36.95 -87.11 26.52
CA MET A 109 -38.20 -87.49 27.17
C MET A 109 -38.95 -88.57 26.39
N PHE A 110 -38.93 -88.52 25.05
CA PHE A 110 -39.49 -89.58 24.20
C PHE A 110 -38.76 -90.92 24.37
N ALA A 111 -37.43 -90.90 24.49
CA ALA A 111 -36.62 -92.10 24.67
C ALA A 111 -36.82 -92.78 26.03
N VAL A 112 -37.22 -92.05 27.07
CA VAL A 112 -37.33 -92.57 28.44
C VAL A 112 -38.73 -93.07 28.79
N SER A 113 -39.82 -92.51 28.23
CA SER A 113 -41.18 -92.83 28.68
C SER A 113 -41.91 -93.93 27.91
N GLY A 114 -41.52 -94.25 26.67
CA GLY A 114 -42.13 -95.31 25.85
C GLY A 114 -43.59 -95.08 25.41
N GLU A 115 -44.34 -94.23 26.12
CA GLU A 115 -45.64 -93.69 25.75
C GLU A 115 -45.64 -92.16 25.92
N ILE A 116 -46.30 -91.45 25.00
CA ILE A 116 -46.45 -90.00 25.06
C ILE A 116 -47.81 -89.71 25.70
N SER A 117 -47.85 -89.24 26.95
CA SER A 117 -49.10 -88.67 27.49
C SER A 117 -49.34 -87.29 26.88
N ASN A 118 -50.61 -86.88 26.75
CA ASN A 118 -51.01 -85.58 26.20
C ASN A 118 -50.33 -84.38 26.90
N THR A 119 -49.86 -84.54 28.12
CA THR A 119 -49.10 -83.54 28.90
C THR A 119 -47.69 -83.28 28.36
N THR A 120 -46.98 -84.31 27.87
CA THR A 120 -45.64 -84.14 27.26
C THR A 120 -45.70 -83.45 25.91
N THR A 121 -46.70 -83.75 25.08
CA THR A 121 -46.91 -83.09 23.79
C THR A 121 -47.28 -81.61 23.98
N LEU A 122 -48.14 -81.30 24.95
CA LEU A 122 -48.52 -79.92 25.26
C LEU A 122 -47.33 -79.10 25.80
N ALA A 123 -46.47 -79.70 26.63
CA ALA A 123 -45.25 -79.06 27.14
C ALA A 123 -44.25 -78.76 26.03
N ILE A 124 -44.03 -79.69 25.10
CA ILE A 124 -43.17 -79.47 23.94
C ILE A 124 -43.74 -78.36 23.04
N CYS A 125 -45.07 -78.35 22.79
CA CYS A 125 -45.73 -77.29 22.03
C CYS A 125 -45.67 -75.91 22.71
N LEU A 126 -45.78 -75.83 24.05
CA LEU A 126 -45.68 -74.58 24.80
C LEU A 126 -44.24 -74.07 24.88
N VAL A 127 -43.26 -74.95 25.02
CA VAL A 127 -41.82 -74.60 25.01
C VAL A 127 -41.38 -74.17 23.62
N THR A 128 -41.83 -74.83 22.55
CA THR A 128 -41.57 -74.40 21.17
C THR A 128 -42.31 -73.11 20.81
N ALA A 129 -43.55 -72.92 21.25
CA ALA A 129 -44.25 -71.64 21.12
C ALA A 129 -43.56 -70.50 21.92
N GLY A 130 -43.03 -70.81 23.11
CA GLY A 130 -42.24 -69.88 23.93
C GLY A 130 -40.89 -69.52 23.30
N ALA A 131 -40.22 -70.48 22.64
CA ALA A 131 -38.99 -70.26 21.89
C ALA A 131 -39.24 -69.42 20.62
N LEU A 132 -40.39 -69.57 19.97
CA LEU A 132 -40.83 -68.75 18.84
C LEU A 132 -41.11 -67.29 19.23
N LEU A 133 -41.63 -67.07 20.44
CA LEU A 133 -41.92 -65.74 20.98
C LEU A 133 -40.74 -65.11 21.74
N TYR A 134 -39.58 -65.80 21.79
CA TYR A 134 -38.37 -65.43 22.53
C TYR A 134 -37.78 -64.04 22.19
N ARG A 135 -38.16 -63.45 21.05
CA ARG A 135 -37.86 -62.03 20.76
C ARG A 135 -38.43 -61.07 21.83
N PHE A 136 -39.43 -61.51 22.59
CA PHE A 136 -39.95 -60.83 23.77
C PHE A 136 -39.45 -61.54 25.04
N SER A 137 -38.25 -61.18 25.51
CA SER A 137 -37.61 -61.73 26.73
C SER A 137 -38.52 -61.89 27.96
N MET A 138 -39.58 -61.08 28.06
CA MET A 138 -40.62 -61.16 29.09
C MET A 138 -41.43 -62.45 29.06
N PHE A 139 -41.69 -63.02 27.89
CA PHE A 139 -42.62 -64.15 27.74
C PHE A 139 -41.98 -65.48 28.14
N ALA A 140 -40.70 -65.71 27.84
CA ALA A 140 -39.99 -66.93 28.25
C ALA A 140 -39.87 -67.05 29.77
N VAL A 141 -39.66 -65.92 30.47
CA VAL A 141 -39.64 -65.88 31.92
C VAL A 141 -41.04 -66.08 32.50
N MET A 142 -42.06 -65.44 31.92
CA MET A 142 -43.47 -65.63 32.32
C MET A 142 -43.93 -67.08 32.13
N VAL A 143 -43.58 -67.71 31.00
CA VAL A 143 -43.87 -69.12 30.71
C VAL A 143 -43.11 -70.04 31.67
N GLY A 144 -41.84 -69.77 31.97
CA GLY A 144 -41.07 -70.54 32.95
C GLY A 144 -41.69 -70.49 34.34
N VAL A 145 -42.19 -69.33 34.77
CA VAL A 145 -42.85 -69.17 36.07
C VAL A 145 -44.24 -69.85 36.09
N VAL A 146 -45.02 -69.72 35.01
CA VAL A 146 -46.30 -70.46 34.85
C VAL A 146 -46.07 -71.97 34.81
N PHE A 147 -45.00 -72.43 34.17
CA PHE A 147 -44.63 -73.84 34.07
C PHE A 147 -44.20 -74.42 35.42
N ILE A 148 -43.37 -73.70 36.20
CA ILE A 148 -42.99 -74.11 37.56
C ILE A 148 -44.21 -74.15 38.49
N GLY A 149 -45.10 -73.15 38.40
CA GLY A 149 -46.36 -73.13 39.15
C GLY A 149 -47.30 -74.28 38.78
N TRP A 150 -47.38 -74.63 37.49
CA TRP A 150 -48.20 -75.74 36.99
C TRP A 150 -47.62 -77.11 37.37
N LEU A 151 -46.30 -77.30 37.32
CA LEU A 151 -45.62 -78.55 37.72
C LEU A 151 -45.89 -78.90 39.19
N GLN A 152 -46.01 -77.90 40.07
CA GLN A 152 -46.32 -78.08 41.49
C GLN A 152 -47.81 -78.34 41.74
N LEU A 153 -48.70 -77.67 41.01
CA LEU A 153 -50.15 -77.97 41.01
C LEU A 153 -50.44 -79.40 40.54
N ALA A 154 -49.69 -79.89 39.55
CA ALA A 154 -49.78 -81.27 39.06
C ALA A 154 -49.30 -82.32 40.08
N HIS A 155 -48.52 -81.94 41.10
CA HIS A 155 -48.05 -82.84 42.17
C HIS A 155 -48.88 -82.77 43.47
N GLY A 156 -49.93 -81.93 43.54
CA GLY A 156 -50.98 -82.03 44.56
C GLY A 156 -50.67 -81.49 45.98
N SER A 157 -49.57 -80.77 46.22
CA SER A 157 -49.24 -80.22 47.56
C SER A 157 -49.43 -78.70 47.64
N ALA A 158 -50.63 -78.22 47.96
CA ALA A 158 -50.87 -76.79 48.20
C ALA A 158 -50.65 -76.42 49.68
N SER A 159 -49.59 -75.66 49.99
CA SER A 159 -49.44 -74.98 51.30
C SER A 159 -49.02 -73.50 51.14
N GLY A 160 -49.50 -72.64 52.04
CA GLY A 160 -49.44 -71.17 51.94
C GLY A 160 -48.07 -70.49 51.76
N PRO A 161 -46.92 -70.99 52.27
CA PRO A 161 -45.61 -70.34 52.09
C PRO A 161 -45.14 -70.31 50.63
N TYR A 162 -45.56 -71.28 49.83
CA TYR A 162 -45.15 -71.43 48.44
C TYR A 162 -45.78 -70.38 47.52
N ILE A 163 -46.99 -69.92 47.83
CA ILE A 163 -47.68 -68.86 47.07
C ILE A 163 -46.94 -67.52 47.21
N LEU A 164 -46.45 -67.20 48.41
CA LEU A 164 -45.68 -65.98 48.67
C LEU A 164 -44.31 -66.01 47.96
N GLY A 165 -43.63 -67.16 47.97
CA GLY A 165 -42.39 -67.36 47.20
C GLY A 165 -42.60 -67.20 45.69
N MET A 166 -43.74 -67.66 45.18
CA MET A 166 -44.13 -67.49 43.78
C MET A 166 -44.31 -66.01 43.42
N PHE A 167 -45.00 -65.24 44.27
CA PHE A 167 -45.19 -63.79 44.04
C PHE A 167 -43.87 -63.02 44.03
N HIS A 168 -42.92 -63.36 44.90
CA HIS A 168 -41.59 -62.75 44.92
C HIS A 168 -40.80 -63.08 43.65
N LEU A 169 -40.88 -64.32 43.17
CA LEU A 169 -40.22 -64.74 41.93
C LEU A 169 -40.83 -64.02 40.71
N TRP A 170 -42.16 -63.88 40.66
CA TRP A 170 -42.88 -63.07 39.65
C TRP A 170 -42.45 -61.59 39.69
N ALA A 171 -42.39 -60.99 40.86
CA ALA A 171 -41.99 -59.59 41.00
C ALA A 171 -40.53 -59.37 40.58
N ALA A 172 -39.61 -60.24 41.02
CA ALA A 172 -38.20 -60.16 40.67
C ALA A 172 -37.97 -60.32 39.15
N THR A 173 -38.71 -61.23 38.53
CA THR A 173 -38.62 -61.48 37.08
C THR A 173 -39.21 -60.34 36.24
N LEU A 174 -40.33 -59.75 36.67
CA LEU A 174 -40.92 -58.57 36.04
C LEU A 174 -39.94 -57.38 36.08
N VAL A 175 -39.36 -57.11 37.26
CA VAL A 175 -38.41 -56.01 37.46
C VAL A 175 -37.14 -56.25 36.63
N GLY A 176 -36.55 -57.44 36.68
CA GLY A 176 -35.36 -57.78 35.90
C GLY A 176 -35.58 -57.60 34.39
N SER A 177 -36.76 -57.98 33.91
CA SER A 177 -37.10 -57.85 32.49
C SER A 177 -37.34 -56.40 32.06
N LEU A 178 -37.96 -55.57 32.92
CA LEU A 178 -38.13 -54.14 32.67
C LEU A 178 -36.77 -53.41 32.60
N VAL A 179 -35.83 -53.77 33.46
CA VAL A 179 -34.47 -53.24 33.49
C VAL A 179 -33.69 -53.64 32.22
N LEU A 180 -33.81 -54.90 31.78
CA LEU A 180 -33.18 -55.35 30.54
C LEU A 180 -33.78 -54.66 29.30
N TRP A 181 -35.09 -54.47 29.26
CA TRP A 181 -35.76 -53.73 28.19
C TRP A 181 -35.34 -52.25 28.15
N SER A 182 -35.29 -51.58 29.30
CA SER A 182 -34.89 -50.17 29.37
C SER A 182 -33.42 -49.98 28.97
N ARG A 183 -32.53 -50.87 29.41
CA ARG A 183 -31.11 -50.89 29.02
C ARG A 183 -30.94 -51.10 27.52
N ARG A 184 -31.68 -52.04 26.92
CA ARG A 184 -31.64 -52.29 25.47
C ARG A 184 -32.11 -51.05 24.70
N LYS A 185 -33.22 -50.42 25.10
CA LYS A 185 -33.75 -49.21 24.45
C LYS A 185 -32.81 -48.01 24.57
N LEU A 186 -32.09 -47.89 25.69
CA LEU A 186 -31.08 -46.84 25.89
C LEU A 186 -29.86 -47.06 24.99
N MET A 187 -29.33 -48.28 24.94
CA MET A 187 -28.17 -48.62 24.09
C MET A 187 -28.45 -48.37 22.61
N PHE A 188 -29.64 -48.72 22.11
CA PHE A 188 -30.03 -48.41 20.73
C PHE A 188 -30.09 -46.92 20.44
N ARG A 189 -30.65 -46.11 21.36
CA ARG A 189 -30.69 -44.65 21.20
C ARG A 189 -29.29 -44.03 21.17
N LEU A 190 -28.43 -44.41 22.13
CA LEU A 190 -27.06 -43.91 22.19
C LEU A 190 -26.24 -44.30 20.94
N HIS A 191 -26.43 -45.52 20.43
CA HIS A 191 -25.75 -45.96 19.22
C HIS A 191 -26.22 -45.17 17.99
N TYR A 192 -27.52 -44.93 17.87
CA TYR A 192 -28.10 -44.15 16.77
C TYR A 192 -27.66 -42.68 16.81
N GLU A 193 -27.66 -42.06 17.99
CA GLU A 193 -27.17 -40.69 18.19
C GLU A 193 -25.67 -40.57 17.90
N ALA A 194 -24.86 -41.55 18.33
CA ALA A 194 -23.43 -41.58 18.02
C ALA A 194 -23.16 -41.70 16.52
N GLN A 195 -23.89 -42.55 15.80
CA GLN A 195 -23.78 -42.67 14.34
C GLN A 195 -24.20 -41.39 13.61
N ASN A 196 -25.26 -40.71 14.08
CA ASN A 196 -25.69 -39.44 13.51
C ASN A 196 -24.69 -38.31 13.79
N ALA A 197 -24.07 -38.28 14.97
CA ALA A 197 -23.04 -37.31 15.29
C ALA A 197 -21.79 -37.50 14.42
N ASP A 198 -21.37 -38.74 14.20
CA ASP A 198 -20.23 -39.05 13.34
C ASP A 198 -20.49 -38.75 11.86
N SER A 199 -21.69 -39.02 11.34
CA SER A 199 -22.04 -38.68 9.96
C SER A 199 -22.12 -37.17 9.75
N MET A 200 -22.69 -36.41 10.69
CA MET A 200 -22.67 -34.94 10.65
C MET A 200 -21.24 -34.38 10.71
N ARG A 201 -20.37 -34.94 11.56
CA ARG A 201 -18.95 -34.52 11.61
C ARG A 201 -18.25 -34.75 10.28
N ARG A 202 -18.45 -35.92 9.65
CA ARG A 202 -17.86 -36.24 8.35
C ARG A 202 -18.31 -35.26 7.27
N LEU A 203 -19.62 -34.99 7.19
CA LEU A 203 -20.18 -34.01 6.25
C LEU A 203 -19.60 -32.61 6.48
N ALA A 204 -19.49 -32.15 7.73
CA ALA A 204 -18.91 -30.86 8.06
C ALA A 204 -17.42 -30.77 7.67
N THR A 205 -16.63 -31.82 7.91
CA THR A 205 -15.22 -31.87 7.49
C THR A 205 -15.07 -31.90 5.97
N GLU A 206 -15.95 -32.59 5.26
CA GLU A 206 -15.93 -32.65 3.80
C GLU A 206 -16.31 -31.30 3.17
N GLN A 207 -17.31 -30.61 3.74
CA GLN A 207 -17.67 -29.24 3.38
C GLN A 207 -16.52 -28.25 3.65
N ALA A 208 -15.87 -28.35 4.81
CA ALA A 208 -14.71 -27.51 5.13
C ALA A 208 -13.54 -27.73 4.15
N LEU A 209 -13.26 -28.98 3.78
CA LEU A 209 -12.22 -29.32 2.81
C LEU A 209 -12.54 -28.85 1.39
N THR A 210 -13.79 -28.98 0.95
CA THR A 210 -14.22 -28.51 -0.38
C THR A 210 -14.16 -26.98 -0.47
N LEU A 211 -14.62 -26.27 0.56
CA LEU A 211 -14.48 -24.81 0.65
C LEU A 211 -13.01 -24.38 0.69
N GLY A 212 -12.17 -25.06 1.46
CA GLY A 212 -10.72 -24.83 1.51
C GLY A 212 -10.07 -24.97 0.13
N ARG A 213 -10.34 -26.07 -0.57
CA ARG A 213 -9.84 -26.31 -1.93
C ARG A 213 -10.32 -25.26 -2.94
N ALA A 214 -11.59 -24.86 -2.88
CA ALA A 214 -12.13 -23.83 -3.76
C ALA A 214 -11.46 -22.47 -3.52
N ARG A 215 -11.26 -22.09 -2.25
CA ARG A 215 -10.54 -20.86 -1.88
C ARG A 215 -9.08 -20.91 -2.34
N ASP A 216 -8.38 -22.00 -2.08
CA ASP A 216 -6.95 -22.12 -2.40
C ASP A 216 -6.73 -22.15 -3.92
N ALA A 217 -7.64 -22.78 -4.68
CA ALA A 217 -7.64 -22.70 -6.14
C ALA A 217 -7.90 -21.28 -6.66
N ALA A 218 -8.82 -20.54 -6.03
CA ALA A 218 -9.08 -19.14 -6.38
C ALA A 218 -7.87 -18.23 -6.09
N LEU A 219 -7.24 -18.40 -4.93
CA LEU A 219 -6.03 -17.66 -4.55
C LEU A 219 -4.84 -17.98 -5.47
N ALA A 220 -4.61 -19.25 -5.78
CA ALA A 220 -3.56 -19.66 -6.72
C ALA A 220 -3.80 -19.06 -8.12
N SER A 221 -5.04 -19.04 -8.60
CA SER A 221 -5.39 -18.41 -9.88
C SER A 221 -5.13 -16.89 -9.87
N ALA A 222 -5.48 -16.21 -8.77
CA ALA A 222 -5.22 -14.78 -8.61
C ALA A 222 -3.71 -14.46 -8.58
N GLN A 223 -2.92 -15.24 -7.84
CA GLN A 223 -1.46 -15.09 -7.78
C GLN A 223 -0.79 -15.31 -9.14
N VAL A 224 -1.18 -16.35 -9.88
CA VAL A 224 -0.63 -16.61 -11.23
C VAL A 224 -0.96 -15.47 -12.20
N LYS A 225 -2.18 -14.91 -12.13
CA LYS A 225 -2.56 -13.74 -12.93
C LYS A 225 -1.75 -12.50 -12.54
N GLY A 226 -1.55 -12.26 -11.26
CA GLY A 226 -0.74 -11.16 -10.73
C GLY A 226 0.72 -11.26 -11.19
N GLN A 227 1.33 -12.44 -11.05
CA GLN A 227 2.71 -12.69 -11.48
C GLN A 227 2.87 -12.55 -13.00
N PHE A 228 1.91 -13.04 -13.78
CA PHE A 228 1.92 -12.86 -15.23
C PHE A 228 1.88 -11.38 -15.61
N LEU A 229 0.99 -10.59 -15.00
CA LEU A 229 0.87 -9.16 -15.28
C LEU A 229 2.11 -8.39 -14.81
N ALA A 230 2.71 -8.76 -13.68
CA ALA A 230 4.00 -8.23 -13.20
C ALA A 230 5.12 -8.42 -14.24
N ASN A 231 5.28 -9.65 -14.73
CA ASN A 231 6.30 -9.99 -15.71
C ASN A 231 6.06 -9.28 -17.05
N VAL A 232 4.83 -9.34 -17.58
CA VAL A 232 4.46 -8.68 -18.84
C VAL A 232 4.66 -7.16 -18.74
N SER A 233 4.32 -6.55 -17.60
CA SER A 233 4.56 -5.12 -17.42
C SER A 233 6.04 -4.78 -17.47
N HIS A 234 6.91 -5.58 -16.84
CA HIS A 234 8.35 -5.37 -16.88
C HIS A 234 8.91 -5.52 -18.32
N GLU A 235 8.41 -6.51 -19.06
CA GLU A 235 8.79 -6.74 -20.46
C GLU A 235 8.26 -5.69 -21.43
N ILE A 236 7.12 -5.04 -21.14
CA ILE A 236 6.62 -3.92 -21.93
C ILE A 236 7.32 -2.61 -21.54
N ARG A 237 7.59 -2.41 -20.25
CA ARG A 237 8.18 -1.18 -19.72
C ARG A 237 9.60 -0.97 -20.21
N THR A 238 10.41 -2.03 -20.25
CA THR A 238 11.82 -1.95 -20.65
C THR A 238 12.02 -1.40 -22.08
N PRO A 239 11.40 -1.98 -23.14
CA PRO A 239 11.52 -1.43 -24.49
C PRO A 239 10.86 -0.05 -24.62
N LEU A 240 9.76 0.20 -23.91
CA LEU A 240 9.05 1.48 -23.96
C LEU A 240 9.85 2.63 -23.34
N ASN A 241 10.52 2.37 -22.21
CA ASN A 241 11.46 3.31 -21.59
C ASN A 241 12.66 3.56 -22.51
N GLY A 242 13.15 2.53 -23.20
CA GLY A 242 14.19 2.69 -24.22
C GLY A 242 13.76 3.63 -25.36
N ILE A 243 12.54 3.43 -25.91
CA ILE A 243 11.98 4.32 -26.95
C ILE A 243 11.82 5.75 -26.42
N LEU A 244 11.23 5.94 -25.24
CA LEU A 244 11.04 7.27 -24.66
C LEU A 244 12.36 7.97 -24.35
N GLY A 245 13.37 7.22 -23.88
CA GLY A 245 14.71 7.73 -23.66
C GLY A 245 15.37 8.19 -24.95
N LEU A 246 15.30 7.38 -26.03
CA LEU A 246 15.81 7.76 -27.35
C LEU A 246 15.12 9.01 -27.91
N LEU A 247 13.81 9.15 -27.71
CA LEU A 247 13.07 10.34 -28.14
C LEU A 247 13.53 11.61 -27.41
N GLN A 248 13.99 11.50 -26.17
CA GLN A 248 14.53 12.63 -25.39
C GLN A 248 15.91 13.10 -25.89
N LEU A 249 16.64 12.25 -26.62
CA LEU A 249 17.95 12.59 -27.19
C LEU A 249 17.82 13.43 -28.47
N ILE A 250 16.63 13.48 -29.06
CA ILE A 250 16.40 14.20 -30.30
C ILE A 250 16.18 15.67 -29.96
N ASN A 251 17.07 16.54 -30.43
CA ASN A 251 16.95 17.98 -30.19
C ASN A 251 15.82 18.58 -31.04
N PRO A 252 14.73 19.09 -30.42
CA PRO A 252 13.58 19.65 -31.15
C PRO A 252 13.97 20.84 -32.02
N SER A 253 14.98 21.63 -31.63
CA SER A 253 15.39 22.84 -32.35
C SER A 253 16.10 22.57 -33.68
N THR A 254 16.53 21.33 -33.91
CA THR A 254 17.25 20.92 -35.14
C THR A 254 16.35 20.26 -36.18
N LEU A 255 15.07 20.06 -35.87
CA LEU A 255 14.14 19.31 -36.72
C LEU A 255 13.19 20.22 -37.51
N PRO A 256 12.85 19.84 -38.76
CA PRO A 256 11.70 20.39 -39.46
C PRO A 256 10.40 20.21 -38.66
N LYS A 257 9.56 21.26 -38.56
CA LYS A 257 8.29 21.28 -37.81
C LYS A 257 7.42 20.00 -37.91
N PRO A 258 7.21 19.40 -39.11
CA PRO A 258 6.39 18.18 -39.21
C PRO A 258 6.98 16.99 -38.46
N GLN A 259 8.30 16.89 -38.33
CA GLN A 259 8.99 15.79 -37.66
C GLN A 259 8.96 15.95 -36.14
N ASP A 260 9.07 17.19 -35.65
CA ASP A 260 8.90 17.51 -34.23
C ASP A 260 7.47 17.17 -33.74
N ASP A 261 6.44 17.49 -34.53
CA ASP A 261 5.05 17.12 -34.22
C ASP A 261 4.87 15.59 -34.10
N TYR A 262 5.45 14.79 -35.02
CA TYR A 262 5.42 13.33 -34.91
C TYR A 262 6.14 12.81 -33.66
N LEU A 263 7.30 13.36 -33.33
CA LEU A 263 8.05 12.94 -32.15
C LEU A 263 7.33 13.29 -30.85
N ARG A 264 6.70 14.47 -30.78
CA ARG A 264 5.84 14.85 -29.64
C ARG A 264 4.68 13.88 -29.49
N GLU A 265 4.02 13.50 -30.59
CA GLU A 265 2.88 12.57 -30.55
C GLU A 265 3.31 11.14 -30.21
N ILE A 266 4.46 10.66 -30.70
CA ILE A 266 5.05 9.37 -30.32
C ILE A 266 5.44 9.37 -28.83
N HIS A 267 6.09 10.43 -28.36
CA HIS A 267 6.48 10.56 -26.95
C HIS A 267 5.25 10.60 -26.02
N LYS A 268 4.21 11.35 -26.40
CA LYS A 268 2.92 11.38 -25.70
C LYS A 268 2.25 10.00 -25.69
N SER A 269 2.23 9.32 -26.83
CA SER A 269 1.66 7.96 -26.96
C SER A 269 2.42 6.94 -26.11
N GLY A 270 3.76 7.01 -26.09
CA GLY A 270 4.59 6.14 -25.27
C GLY A 270 4.36 6.36 -23.77
N ARG A 271 4.27 7.62 -23.31
CA ARG A 271 3.93 7.92 -21.91
C ARG A 271 2.52 7.44 -21.54
N SER A 272 1.56 7.59 -22.45
CA SER A 272 0.19 7.09 -22.27
C SER A 272 0.18 5.57 -22.13
N LEU A 273 0.92 4.84 -22.98
CA LEU A 273 1.04 3.39 -22.89
C LEU A 273 1.69 2.94 -21.58
N LEU A 274 2.71 3.65 -21.11
CA LEU A 274 3.37 3.36 -19.84
C LEU A 274 2.42 3.55 -18.64
N ALA A 275 1.61 4.61 -18.68
CA ALA A 275 0.57 4.84 -17.68
C ALA A 275 -0.47 3.71 -17.68
N ILE A 276 -0.94 3.26 -18.85
CA ILE A 276 -1.87 2.14 -19.01
C ILE A 276 -1.32 0.84 -18.41
N VAL A 277 -0.03 0.59 -18.62
CA VAL A 277 0.67 -0.59 -18.12
C VAL A 277 0.80 -0.52 -16.59
N ASN A 278 1.12 0.65 -16.04
CA ASN A 278 1.20 0.85 -14.59
C ASN A 278 -0.17 0.72 -13.92
N ASP A 279 -1.23 1.25 -14.54
CA ASP A 279 -2.61 1.12 -14.05
C ASP A 279 -3.06 -0.35 -13.97
N LEU A 280 -2.66 -1.19 -14.94
CA LEU A 280 -2.95 -2.63 -14.91
C LEU A 280 -2.23 -3.34 -13.77
N LEU A 281 -0.97 -2.98 -13.52
CA LEU A 281 -0.24 -3.53 -12.39
C LEU A 281 -0.83 -3.12 -11.06
N ASP A 282 -1.18 -1.86 -10.90
CA ASP A 282 -1.78 -1.36 -9.67
C ASP A 282 -3.10 -2.11 -9.41
N LEU A 283 -3.97 -2.26 -10.42
CA LEU A 283 -5.19 -3.06 -10.30
C LEU A 283 -4.90 -4.52 -9.87
N SER A 284 -3.90 -5.15 -10.48
CA SER A 284 -3.53 -6.53 -10.18
C SER A 284 -2.99 -6.71 -8.76
N LYS A 285 -2.16 -5.76 -8.29
CA LYS A 285 -1.62 -5.77 -6.92
C LYS A 285 -2.71 -5.55 -5.88
N ILE A 286 -3.71 -4.73 -6.19
CA ILE A 286 -4.85 -4.52 -5.29
C ILE A 286 -5.73 -5.78 -5.23
N GLU A 287 -6.07 -6.39 -6.36
CA GLU A 287 -6.86 -7.64 -6.39
C GLU A 287 -6.15 -8.81 -5.68
N ALA A 288 -4.82 -8.85 -5.72
CA ALA A 288 -4.01 -9.84 -5.01
C ALA A 288 -3.87 -9.55 -3.50
N GLY A 289 -4.29 -8.37 -3.01
CA GLY A 289 -4.10 -7.95 -1.63
C GLY A 289 -2.63 -7.64 -1.27
N GLU A 290 -1.77 -7.44 -2.27
CA GLU A 290 -0.33 -7.19 -2.08
C GLU A 290 -0.01 -5.69 -1.93
N MET A 291 -0.95 -4.81 -2.26
CA MET A 291 -0.76 -3.37 -2.11
C MET A 291 -0.79 -2.96 -0.63
N ARG A 292 0.30 -2.36 -0.17
CA ARG A 292 0.42 -1.77 1.18
C ARG A 292 0.44 -0.25 1.06
N LEU A 293 -0.36 0.42 1.88
CA LEU A 293 -0.32 1.87 2.01
C LEU A 293 0.89 2.27 2.86
N GLU A 294 1.53 3.36 2.48
CA GLU A 294 2.51 4.02 3.33
C GLU A 294 1.80 4.96 4.32
N SER A 295 2.37 5.15 5.50
CA SER A 295 1.93 6.17 6.45
C SER A 295 3.10 7.09 6.72
N VAL A 296 3.05 8.27 6.10
CA VAL A 296 4.07 9.32 6.22
C VAL A 296 3.40 10.66 6.50
N ALA A 297 4.11 11.55 7.19
CA ALA A 297 3.63 12.90 7.43
C ALA A 297 3.69 13.71 6.14
N PHE A 298 2.61 14.39 5.78
CA PHE A 298 2.60 15.27 4.61
C PHE A 298 1.57 16.39 4.75
N ASP A 299 1.83 17.51 4.06
CA ASP A 299 0.88 18.61 3.95
C ASP A 299 -0.19 18.28 2.90
N ILE A 300 -1.42 17.99 3.37
CA ILE A 300 -2.54 17.64 2.49
C ILE A 300 -3.01 18.82 1.65
N THR A 301 -2.96 20.03 2.20
CA THR A 301 -3.38 21.25 1.52
C THR A 301 -2.45 21.51 0.35
N SER A 302 -1.14 21.59 0.62
CA SER A 302 -0.12 21.82 -0.42
C SER A 302 -0.14 20.71 -1.46
N MET A 303 -0.30 19.44 -1.05
CA MET A 303 -0.38 18.32 -1.98
C MET A 303 -1.53 18.49 -2.99
N ILE A 304 -2.73 18.84 -2.52
CA ILE A 304 -3.92 19.00 -3.37
C ILE A 304 -3.80 20.22 -4.28
N GLU A 305 -3.29 21.33 -3.76
CA GLU A 305 -2.97 22.51 -4.57
C GLU A 305 -1.96 22.18 -5.68
N ASP A 306 -0.88 21.45 -5.37
CA ASP A 306 0.12 21.03 -6.34
C ASP A 306 -0.49 20.14 -7.44
N VAL A 307 -1.44 19.27 -7.08
CA VAL A 307 -2.17 18.48 -8.08
C VAL A 307 -2.96 19.41 -9.00
N ALA A 308 -3.73 20.35 -8.47
CA ALA A 308 -4.51 21.26 -9.29
C ALA A 308 -3.64 22.09 -10.24
N VAL A 309 -2.49 22.60 -9.77
CA VAL A 309 -1.52 23.35 -10.59
C VAL A 309 -1.06 22.53 -11.81
N ASN A 310 -0.82 21.23 -11.65
CA ASN A 310 -0.40 20.36 -12.75
C ASN A 310 -1.44 20.27 -13.89
N TYR A 311 -2.72 20.55 -13.62
CA TYR A 311 -3.79 20.54 -14.62
C TYR A 311 -4.23 21.95 -15.06
N ALA A 312 -3.63 23.02 -14.52
CA ALA A 312 -4.00 24.40 -14.80
C ALA A 312 -3.93 24.74 -16.30
N SER A 313 -2.83 24.36 -16.97
CA SER A 313 -2.65 24.61 -18.41
C SER A 313 -3.69 23.90 -19.27
N ALA A 314 -4.10 22.68 -18.89
CA ALA A 314 -5.09 21.89 -19.63
C ALA A 314 -6.50 22.46 -19.45
N ALA A 315 -6.85 22.88 -18.24
CA ALA A 315 -8.11 23.58 -17.96
C ALA A 315 -8.20 24.91 -18.73
N HIS A 316 -7.13 25.69 -18.70
CA HIS A 316 -7.04 26.98 -19.37
C HIS A 316 -7.18 26.86 -20.90
N ALA A 317 -6.54 25.87 -21.52
CA ALA A 317 -6.66 25.62 -22.96
C ALA A 317 -8.12 25.38 -23.41
N LYS A 318 -8.98 24.89 -22.52
CA LYS A 318 -10.42 24.71 -22.73
C LYS A 318 -11.27 25.89 -22.23
N GLY A 319 -10.66 26.90 -21.62
CA GLY A 319 -11.38 28.01 -20.97
C GLY A 319 -12.13 27.61 -19.69
N ILE A 320 -11.83 26.44 -19.11
CA ILE A 320 -12.46 25.92 -17.89
C ILE A 320 -11.81 26.57 -16.67
N GLU A 321 -12.61 27.00 -15.70
CA GLU A 321 -12.11 27.50 -14.42
C GLU A 321 -11.82 26.36 -13.45
N LEU A 322 -10.56 26.25 -12.99
CA LEU A 322 -10.14 25.24 -12.03
C LEU A 322 -10.00 25.87 -10.64
N ILE A 323 -10.81 25.41 -9.67
CA ILE A 323 -10.90 26.01 -8.34
C ILE A 323 -10.51 24.99 -7.26
N THR A 324 -9.63 25.38 -6.35
CA THR A 324 -9.25 24.62 -5.15
C THR A 324 -10.03 25.15 -3.95
N GLN A 325 -10.98 24.36 -3.44
CA GLN A 325 -11.85 24.72 -2.32
C GLN A 325 -11.50 23.89 -1.08
N ILE A 326 -10.50 24.34 -0.31
CA ILE A 326 -10.06 23.66 0.91
C ILE A 326 -10.66 24.39 2.11
N GLY A 327 -11.35 23.67 3.00
CA GLY A 327 -11.93 24.23 4.22
C GLY A 327 -10.86 24.80 5.17
N PRO A 328 -11.20 25.82 5.97
CA PRO A 328 -10.25 26.45 6.89
C PRO A 328 -9.85 25.52 8.05
N ASP A 329 -10.75 24.63 8.47
CA ASP A 329 -10.53 23.70 9.58
C ASP A 329 -9.69 22.47 9.18
N VAL A 330 -9.34 22.34 7.90
CA VAL A 330 -8.53 21.23 7.39
C VAL A 330 -7.11 21.37 7.95
N PRO A 331 -6.59 20.35 8.65
CA PRO A 331 -5.25 20.41 9.21
C PRO A 331 -4.20 20.49 8.11
N SER A 332 -3.09 21.15 8.42
CA SER A 332 -1.95 21.29 7.50
C SER A 332 -1.29 19.94 7.26
N GLU A 333 -0.85 19.26 8.31
CA GLU A 333 -0.16 17.97 8.23
C GLU A 333 -1.04 16.82 8.71
N VAL A 334 -0.97 15.70 7.97
CA VAL A 334 -1.65 14.44 8.28
C VAL A 334 -0.73 13.26 7.99
N LEU A 335 -0.98 12.13 8.64
CA LEU A 335 -0.30 10.86 8.39
C LEU A 335 -1.09 10.00 7.41
N GLY A 336 -0.47 9.62 6.29
CA GLY A 336 -1.07 8.73 5.30
C GLY A 336 -0.20 8.53 4.06
N ASP A 337 -0.81 8.09 2.96
CA ASP A 337 -0.12 7.84 1.69
C ASP A 337 -0.38 8.99 0.68
N PRO A 338 0.50 9.99 0.56
CA PRO A 338 0.32 11.12 -0.35
C PRO A 338 0.36 10.70 -1.81
N LEU A 339 1.08 9.61 -2.17
CA LEU A 339 1.20 9.16 -3.55
C LEU A 339 -0.12 8.57 -4.04
N ARG A 340 -0.75 7.72 -3.23
CA ARG A 340 -2.05 7.11 -3.56
C ARG A 340 -3.18 8.13 -3.54
N LEU A 341 -3.18 9.04 -2.58
CA LEU A 341 -4.16 10.12 -2.56
C LEU A 341 -4.03 11.02 -3.79
N ARG A 342 -2.80 11.39 -4.16
CA ARG A 342 -2.49 12.14 -5.39
C ARG A 342 -3.02 11.41 -6.63
N GLN A 343 -2.79 10.10 -6.73
CA GLN A 343 -3.27 9.27 -7.84
C GLN A 343 -4.80 9.30 -7.98
N VAL A 344 -5.53 9.18 -6.86
CA VAL A 344 -7.00 9.27 -6.86
C VAL A 344 -7.46 10.64 -7.37
N ILE A 345 -6.93 11.73 -6.81
CA ILE A 345 -7.34 13.10 -7.17
C ILE A 345 -6.98 13.42 -8.62
N SER A 346 -5.78 13.07 -9.08
CA SER A 346 -5.33 13.24 -10.47
C SER A 346 -6.25 12.52 -11.47
N ASN A 347 -6.66 11.28 -11.15
CA ASN A 347 -7.56 10.52 -12.02
C ASN A 347 -8.96 11.12 -12.09
N LEU A 348 -9.51 11.58 -10.96
CA LEU A 348 -10.80 12.26 -10.93
C LEU A 348 -10.77 13.60 -11.66
N LEU A 349 -9.72 14.41 -11.46
CA LEU A 349 -9.51 15.69 -12.14
C LEU A 349 -9.37 15.54 -13.65
N ASN A 350 -8.57 14.56 -14.10
CA ASN A 350 -8.37 14.30 -15.51
C ASN A 350 -9.70 13.90 -16.19
N ASN A 351 -10.53 13.11 -15.50
CA ASN A 351 -11.86 12.78 -15.97
C ASN A 351 -12.77 14.02 -16.02
N ALA A 352 -12.81 14.83 -14.97
CA ALA A 352 -13.60 16.07 -14.93
C ALA A 352 -13.23 16.99 -16.11
N LEU A 353 -11.94 17.32 -16.27
CA LEU A 353 -11.46 18.18 -17.35
C LEU A 353 -11.70 17.59 -18.74
N LYS A 354 -11.73 16.27 -18.87
CA LYS A 354 -12.00 15.58 -20.13
C LYS A 354 -13.46 15.75 -20.57
N PHE A 355 -14.41 15.64 -19.64
CA PHE A 355 -15.86 15.62 -19.93
C PHE A 355 -16.55 16.98 -19.74
N THR A 356 -15.84 17.99 -19.24
CA THR A 356 -16.28 19.39 -19.26
C THR A 356 -15.74 20.09 -20.50
N GLU A 357 -16.61 20.77 -21.24
CA GLU A 357 -16.22 21.60 -22.40
C GLU A 357 -16.11 23.08 -22.02
N GLN A 358 -17.03 23.57 -21.19
CA GLN A 358 -17.07 24.94 -20.66
C GLN A 358 -17.59 24.91 -19.22
N GLY A 359 -17.24 25.93 -18.43
CA GLY A 359 -17.65 26.06 -17.04
C GLY A 359 -16.49 25.88 -16.07
N GLU A 360 -16.70 25.10 -15.01
CA GLU A 360 -15.75 24.98 -13.90
C GLU A 360 -15.54 23.54 -13.43
N VAL A 361 -14.37 23.30 -12.85
CA VAL A 361 -13.98 22.08 -12.16
C VAL A 361 -13.44 22.47 -10.78
N ILE A 362 -13.91 21.80 -9.73
CA ILE A 362 -13.62 22.14 -8.35
C ILE A 362 -13.03 20.92 -7.65
N VAL A 363 -11.91 21.12 -6.96
CA VAL A 363 -11.37 20.14 -6.01
C VAL A 363 -11.64 20.65 -4.61
N GLY A 364 -12.50 19.95 -3.88
CA GLY A 364 -12.96 20.35 -2.56
C GLY A 364 -12.45 19.43 -1.45
N VAL A 365 -12.11 20.00 -0.31
CA VAL A 365 -11.80 19.25 0.92
C VAL A 365 -12.51 19.90 2.10
N ARG A 366 -13.18 19.10 2.92
CA ARG A 366 -13.78 19.56 4.17
C ARG A 366 -13.59 18.55 5.30
N VAL A 367 -13.55 19.05 6.52
CA VAL A 367 -13.61 18.20 7.72
C VAL A 367 -15.05 17.75 7.94
N CYS A 368 -15.26 16.45 8.13
CA CYS A 368 -16.55 15.87 8.50
C CYS A 368 -16.65 15.66 10.01
N ASP A 369 -15.58 15.15 10.60
CA ASP A 369 -15.46 14.89 12.03
C ASP A 369 -13.99 14.99 12.44
N ARG A 370 -13.73 15.41 13.68
CA ARG A 370 -12.38 15.59 14.20
C ARG A 370 -12.32 15.10 15.64
N SER A 371 -11.39 14.19 15.89
CA SER A 371 -10.98 13.76 17.22
C SER A 371 -9.61 14.35 17.56
N PRO A 372 -9.12 14.22 18.81
CA PRO A 372 -7.79 14.71 19.17
C PRO A 372 -6.64 14.05 18.39
N TRP A 373 -6.85 12.83 17.89
CA TRP A 373 -5.83 12.00 17.25
C TRP A 373 -6.07 11.78 15.76
N ASP A 374 -7.28 12.08 15.29
CA ASP A 374 -7.74 11.70 13.97
C ASP A 374 -8.62 12.78 13.35
N VAL A 375 -8.59 12.88 12.03
CA VAL A 375 -9.46 13.74 11.25
C VAL A 375 -10.12 12.93 10.14
N ASN A 376 -11.44 13.06 10.02
CA ASN A 376 -12.19 12.50 8.90
C ASN A 376 -12.39 13.61 7.87
N LEU A 377 -11.76 13.46 6.71
CA LEU A 377 -11.84 14.41 5.61
C LEU A 377 -12.74 13.86 4.50
N GLU A 378 -13.66 14.70 4.01
CA GLU A 378 -14.32 14.46 2.73
C GLU A 378 -13.58 15.21 1.63
N ILE A 379 -13.15 14.46 0.62
CA ILE A 379 -12.51 14.98 -0.58
C ILE A 379 -13.48 14.79 -1.74
N ARG A 380 -13.67 15.83 -2.54
CA ARG A 380 -14.58 15.83 -3.69
C ARG A 380 -13.96 16.46 -4.92
N VAL A 381 -14.33 15.96 -6.09
CA VAL A 381 -14.05 16.56 -7.39
C VAL A 381 -15.38 16.76 -8.10
N SER A 382 -15.73 18.01 -8.36
CA SER A 382 -16.97 18.42 -9.01
C SER A 382 -16.70 19.06 -10.36
N ASP A 383 -17.54 18.77 -11.34
CA ASP A 383 -17.46 19.33 -12.69
C ASP A 383 -18.84 19.77 -13.17
N THR A 384 -18.90 20.77 -14.06
CA THR A 384 -20.12 21.22 -14.73
C THR A 384 -20.27 20.64 -16.14
N GLY A 385 -19.77 19.41 -16.36
CA GLY A 385 -19.76 18.74 -17.66
C GLY A 385 -21.09 18.07 -18.01
N LEU A 386 -21.02 17.09 -18.92
CA LEU A 386 -22.20 16.38 -19.47
C LEU A 386 -23.04 15.63 -18.42
N GLY A 387 -22.48 15.36 -17.23
CA GLY A 387 -23.09 14.49 -16.24
C GLY A 387 -23.20 13.03 -16.69
N ILE A 388 -23.64 12.17 -15.77
CA ILE A 388 -23.71 10.72 -15.90
C ILE A 388 -25.15 10.30 -15.55
N SER A 389 -25.76 9.46 -16.39
CA SER A 389 -27.09 8.90 -16.11
C SER A 389 -27.03 7.84 -15.00
N GLU A 390 -28.14 7.64 -14.28
CA GLU A 390 -28.23 6.67 -13.18
C GLU A 390 -27.84 5.24 -13.61
N GLU A 391 -28.28 4.82 -14.80
CA GLU A 391 -27.92 3.53 -15.41
C GLU A 391 -26.41 3.38 -15.63
N ARG A 392 -25.71 4.49 -15.94
CA ARG A 392 -24.27 4.51 -16.15
C ARG A 392 -23.49 4.62 -14.85
N ALA A 393 -24.01 5.32 -13.85
CA ALA A 393 -23.37 5.52 -12.55
C ALA A 393 -23.04 4.19 -11.84
N GLN A 394 -23.85 3.14 -12.05
CA GLN A 394 -23.58 1.81 -11.49
C GLN A 394 -22.53 1.02 -12.28
N SER A 395 -22.37 1.31 -13.58
CA SER A 395 -21.43 0.57 -14.43
C SER A 395 -20.02 1.15 -14.39
N ILE A 396 -19.83 2.47 -14.22
CA ILE A 396 -18.50 3.12 -14.28
C ILE A 396 -17.45 2.58 -13.30
N PHE A 397 -17.89 1.98 -12.19
CA PHE A 397 -16.99 1.40 -11.17
C PHE A 397 -16.62 -0.05 -11.47
N ARG A 398 -17.19 -0.67 -12.51
CA ARG A 398 -16.82 -2.03 -12.93
C ARG A 398 -15.53 -1.97 -13.75
N PRO A 399 -14.56 -2.87 -13.49
CA PRO A 399 -13.38 -3.00 -14.34
C PRO A 399 -13.77 -3.18 -15.80
N PHE A 400 -13.15 -2.42 -16.70
CA PHE A 400 -13.32 -2.54 -18.16
C PHE A 400 -14.73 -2.21 -18.70
N SER A 401 -15.62 -1.57 -17.92
CA SER A 401 -16.88 -1.06 -18.47
C SER A 401 -16.62 0.18 -19.34
N GLN A 402 -16.60 -0.01 -20.66
CA GLN A 402 -16.54 1.09 -21.62
C GLN A 402 -17.90 1.20 -22.32
N ALA A 403 -18.52 2.39 -22.29
CA ALA A 403 -19.76 2.65 -23.02
C ALA A 403 -19.44 3.08 -24.47
N ASP A 404 -20.08 2.40 -25.43
CA ASP A 404 -20.26 2.71 -26.86
C ASP A 404 -19.08 3.25 -27.69
N ALA A 405 -18.86 2.60 -28.83
CA ALA A 405 -17.85 2.91 -29.86
C ALA A 405 -17.96 4.34 -30.47
N SER A 406 -19.02 5.10 -30.17
CA SER A 406 -19.27 6.45 -30.70
C SER A 406 -18.64 7.58 -29.86
N THR A 407 -18.57 7.45 -28.53
CA THR A 407 -17.93 8.45 -27.64
C THR A 407 -16.41 8.25 -27.54
N THR A 408 -15.93 7.04 -27.83
CA THR A 408 -14.51 6.66 -27.84
C THR A 408 -13.72 7.33 -28.95
N ARG A 409 -14.33 7.62 -30.11
CA ARG A 409 -13.64 8.31 -31.23
C ARG A 409 -13.33 9.78 -30.97
N LYS A 410 -14.06 10.45 -30.08
CA LYS A 410 -13.91 11.90 -29.85
C LYS A 410 -13.10 12.22 -28.59
N TYR A 411 -13.09 11.34 -27.58
CA TYR A 411 -12.47 11.66 -26.28
C TYR A 411 -11.50 10.59 -25.71
N GLY A 412 -11.15 9.50 -26.41
CA GLY A 412 -10.02 8.59 -26.07
C GLY A 412 -9.72 8.35 -24.58
N GLY A 413 -10.29 7.31 -23.96
CA GLY A 413 -9.98 6.95 -22.57
C GLY A 413 -10.00 5.46 -22.33
N THR A 414 -9.19 5.00 -21.37
CA THR A 414 -9.01 3.58 -21.05
C THR A 414 -10.17 2.99 -20.26
N GLY A 415 -11.05 3.83 -19.68
CA GLY A 415 -12.16 3.40 -18.82
C GLY A 415 -11.71 2.79 -17.48
N ARG A 416 -10.45 3.02 -17.06
CA ARG A 416 -9.83 2.36 -15.89
C ARG A 416 -9.70 3.23 -14.65
N GLY A 417 -9.83 4.56 -14.79
CA GLY A 417 -9.65 5.50 -13.69
C GLY A 417 -10.60 5.27 -12.50
N PRO A 418 -11.94 5.28 -12.70
CA PRO A 418 -12.89 5.17 -11.59
C PRO A 418 -12.81 3.85 -10.80
N PRO A 419 -12.63 2.66 -11.43
CA PRO A 419 -12.40 1.41 -10.68
C PRO A 419 -11.14 1.43 -9.80
N ILE A 420 -10.01 1.94 -10.32
CA ILE A 420 -8.75 2.05 -9.55
C ILE A 420 -8.93 3.04 -8.40
N CYS A 421 -9.58 4.19 -8.64
CA CYS A 421 -9.86 5.16 -7.58
C CYS A 421 -10.69 4.56 -6.46
N ARG A 422 -11.73 3.78 -6.80
CA ARG A 422 -12.59 3.12 -5.80
C ARG A 422 -11.78 2.16 -4.93
N GLN A 423 -10.99 1.29 -5.52
CA GLN A 423 -10.16 0.34 -4.78
C GLN A 423 -9.11 1.02 -3.90
N LEU A 424 -8.45 2.08 -4.40
CA LEU A 424 -7.49 2.85 -3.60
C LEU A 424 -8.16 3.53 -2.40
N VAL A 425 -9.35 4.10 -2.61
CA VAL A 425 -10.15 4.71 -1.54
C VAL A 425 -10.59 3.67 -0.51
N GLU A 426 -11.03 2.49 -0.95
CA GLU A 426 -11.39 1.36 -0.07
C GLU A 426 -10.17 0.89 0.77
N LEU A 427 -8.98 0.82 0.17
CA LEU A 427 -7.73 0.53 0.89
C LEU A 427 -7.40 1.59 1.94
N MET A 428 -7.70 2.87 1.65
CA MET A 428 -7.55 4.00 2.58
C MET A 428 -8.68 4.07 3.63
N GLY A 429 -9.51 3.03 3.74
CA GLY A 429 -10.62 2.96 4.69
C GLY A 429 -11.81 3.87 4.35
N GLY A 430 -11.91 4.32 3.09
CA GLY A 430 -12.97 5.19 2.59
C GLY A 430 -13.97 4.51 1.67
N ASP A 431 -14.95 5.28 1.20
CA ASP A 431 -15.95 4.84 0.22
C ASP A 431 -16.14 5.92 -0.86
N LEU A 432 -15.88 5.57 -2.13
CA LEU A 432 -15.99 6.48 -3.27
C LEU A 432 -17.41 6.49 -3.83
N ARG A 433 -18.05 7.65 -3.76
CA ARG A 433 -19.43 7.88 -4.19
C ARG A 433 -19.50 8.88 -5.35
N LEU A 434 -20.59 8.80 -6.09
CA LEU A 434 -20.91 9.67 -7.21
C LEU A 434 -22.29 10.29 -7.00
N LYS A 435 -22.40 11.59 -7.22
CA LYS A 435 -23.66 12.31 -7.44
C LYS A 435 -23.58 12.99 -8.80
N SER A 436 -24.49 12.68 -9.71
CA SER A 436 -24.47 13.28 -11.04
C SER A 436 -25.87 13.38 -11.62
N THR A 437 -26.10 14.47 -12.37
CA THR A 437 -27.32 14.69 -13.14
C THR A 437 -26.92 14.96 -14.58
N PRO A 438 -27.50 14.26 -15.58
CA PRO A 438 -27.21 14.54 -16.99
C PRO A 438 -27.44 16.02 -17.34
N GLY A 439 -26.43 16.66 -17.93
CA GLY A 439 -26.45 18.07 -18.33
C GLY A 439 -26.08 19.08 -17.24
N GLU A 440 -26.04 18.69 -15.96
CA GLU A 440 -25.66 19.60 -14.85
C GLU A 440 -24.25 19.33 -14.31
N GLY A 441 -23.68 18.16 -14.62
CA GLY A 441 -22.32 17.77 -14.23
C GLY A 441 -22.26 16.59 -13.26
N SER A 442 -21.07 16.36 -12.70
CA SER A 442 -20.80 15.22 -11.81
C SER A 442 -20.02 15.65 -10.58
N THR A 443 -20.21 14.95 -9.47
CA THR A 443 -19.43 15.11 -8.25
C THR A 443 -19.03 13.74 -7.73
N PHE A 444 -17.75 13.45 -7.79
CA PHE A 444 -17.14 12.30 -7.14
C PHE A 444 -16.65 12.72 -5.76
N TYR A 445 -16.99 11.97 -4.72
CA TYR A 445 -16.59 12.31 -3.37
C TYR A 445 -16.33 11.06 -2.52
N PHE A 446 -15.39 11.16 -1.60
CA PHE A 446 -15.07 10.09 -0.67
C PHE A 446 -14.62 10.64 0.68
N GLY A 447 -14.93 9.91 1.74
CA GLY A 447 -14.42 10.18 3.08
C GLY A 447 -13.21 9.29 3.35
N THR A 448 -12.18 9.82 4.00
CA THR A 448 -11.03 9.04 4.48
C THR A 448 -10.55 9.60 5.83
N ARG A 449 -10.07 8.70 6.68
CA ARG A 449 -9.57 9.02 8.02
C ARG A 449 -8.06 9.15 7.97
N PHE A 450 -7.53 10.23 8.53
CA PHE A 450 -6.10 10.42 8.73
C PHE A 450 -5.80 10.61 10.21
N GLU A 451 -4.65 10.09 10.64
CA GLU A 451 -4.09 10.44 11.94
C GLU A 451 -3.52 11.87 11.87
N LEU A 452 -3.71 12.63 12.95
CA LEU A 452 -3.21 13.99 13.08
C LEU A 452 -1.77 13.96 13.57
N GLU A 453 -0.88 14.59 12.81
CA GLU A 453 0.43 14.99 13.30
C GLU A 453 0.44 16.52 13.33
N GLU A 454 -0.16 17.10 14.37
CA GLU A 454 -0.34 18.55 14.47
C GLU A 454 0.97 19.21 14.93
N LYS A 455 1.92 19.34 14.01
CA LYS A 455 2.93 20.39 14.05
C LYS A 455 2.41 21.52 13.18
N LEU A 456 1.71 22.50 13.78
CA LEU A 456 1.59 23.77 13.09
C LEU A 456 3.01 24.27 12.84
N SER A 457 3.35 24.57 11.58
CA SER A 457 4.49 25.42 11.32
C SER A 457 4.23 26.74 12.04
N GLU A 458 4.96 26.98 13.14
CA GLU A 458 4.85 28.22 13.92
C GLU A 458 5.03 29.45 13.03
N GLU A 459 5.80 29.32 11.94
CA GLU A 459 6.02 30.36 10.95
C GLU A 459 4.72 30.76 10.22
N LEU A 460 3.91 29.81 9.75
CA LEU A 460 2.66 30.14 9.05
C LEU A 460 1.67 30.80 10.02
N LYS A 461 1.63 30.32 11.26
CA LYS A 461 0.78 30.90 12.31
C LYS A 461 1.19 32.34 12.60
N ALA A 462 2.47 32.58 12.89
CA ALA A 462 3.01 33.91 13.15
C ALA A 462 2.76 34.87 11.98
N VAL A 463 2.89 34.39 10.74
CA VAL A 463 2.62 35.19 9.54
C VAL A 463 1.13 35.52 9.40
N THR A 464 0.23 34.56 9.61
CA THR A 464 -1.22 34.83 9.53
C THR A 464 -1.70 35.73 10.67
N GLU A 465 -1.10 35.61 11.87
CA GLU A 465 -1.35 36.51 13.00
C GLU A 465 -0.87 37.93 12.71
N ALA A 466 0.27 38.10 12.03
CA ALA A 466 0.77 39.40 11.61
C ALA A 466 -0.13 40.09 10.57
N LEU A 467 -0.94 39.33 9.83
CA LEU A 467 -1.89 39.83 8.85
C LEU A 467 -3.32 40.01 9.41
N ALA A 468 -3.56 39.63 10.66
CA ALA A 468 -4.88 39.74 11.28
C ALA A 468 -5.36 41.20 11.32
N GLY A 469 -6.64 41.43 11.03
CA GLY A 469 -7.26 42.75 10.96
C GLY A 469 -7.04 43.51 9.64
N THR A 470 -6.23 43.00 8.71
CA THR A 470 -6.06 43.60 7.38
C THR A 470 -7.39 43.62 6.62
N LYS A 471 -7.76 44.76 6.04
CA LYS A 471 -8.97 44.91 5.22
C LYS A 471 -8.68 44.57 3.78
N VAL A 472 -9.28 43.49 3.29
CA VAL A 472 -9.04 43.00 1.93
C VAL A 472 -10.32 43.14 1.10
N LEU A 473 -10.24 43.78 -0.06
CA LEU A 473 -11.31 43.81 -1.05
C LEU A 473 -11.07 42.75 -2.12
N VAL A 474 -12.02 41.84 -2.33
CA VAL A 474 -11.95 40.82 -3.39
C VAL A 474 -12.89 41.20 -4.53
N LEU A 475 -12.33 41.47 -5.73
CA LEU A 475 -13.09 41.57 -6.98
C LEU A 475 -12.95 40.25 -7.73
N GLU A 476 -14.02 39.44 -7.68
CA GLU A 476 -14.10 38.14 -8.36
C GLU A 476 -15.55 37.89 -8.78
N SER A 477 -15.76 37.65 -10.07
CA SER A 477 -17.08 37.44 -10.67
C SER A 477 -17.59 36.01 -10.44
N ASN A 478 -16.72 35.00 -10.44
CA ASN A 478 -17.11 33.62 -10.12
C ASN A 478 -17.54 33.51 -8.64
N ASN A 479 -18.76 33.05 -8.39
CA ASN A 479 -19.31 32.98 -7.04
C ASN A 479 -18.50 32.04 -6.13
N ARG A 480 -18.11 30.87 -6.63
CA ARG A 480 -17.40 29.86 -5.84
C ARG A 480 -15.96 30.27 -5.56
N ALA A 481 -15.27 30.85 -6.54
CA ALA A 481 -13.92 31.38 -6.35
C ALA A 481 -13.94 32.50 -5.30
N ARG A 482 -14.90 33.44 -5.42
CA ARG A 482 -15.09 34.53 -4.47
C ARG A 482 -15.38 34.03 -3.05
N GLU A 483 -16.33 33.12 -2.89
CA GLU A 483 -16.67 32.52 -1.59
C GLU A 483 -15.46 31.81 -0.97
N THR A 484 -14.69 31.06 -1.77
CA THR A 484 -13.48 30.35 -1.32
C THR A 484 -12.41 31.32 -0.83
N LEU A 485 -12.10 32.36 -1.63
CA LEU A 485 -11.15 33.41 -1.25
C LEU A 485 -11.59 34.13 0.03
N CYS A 486 -12.85 34.55 0.13
CA CYS A 486 -13.34 35.28 1.30
C CYS A 486 -13.30 34.42 2.56
N THR A 487 -13.72 33.16 2.47
CA THR A 487 -13.68 32.21 3.59
C THR A 487 -12.25 32.00 4.08
N GLN A 488 -11.29 31.90 3.15
CA GLN A 488 -9.87 31.74 3.48
C GLN A 488 -9.29 32.97 4.17
N LEU A 489 -9.56 34.17 3.67
CA LEU A 489 -9.08 35.43 4.26
C LEU A 489 -9.68 35.63 5.67
N GLN A 490 -10.97 35.35 5.85
CA GLN A 490 -11.63 35.40 7.15
C GLN A 490 -11.04 34.41 8.15
N ALA A 491 -10.65 33.20 7.70
CA ALA A 491 -9.98 32.21 8.53
C ALA A 491 -8.60 32.66 9.04
N TRP A 492 -7.94 33.58 8.32
CA TRP A 492 -6.72 34.25 8.77
C TRP A 492 -7.00 35.54 9.57
N ASN A 493 -8.22 35.68 10.10
CA ASN A 493 -8.67 36.86 10.86
C ASN A 493 -8.55 38.19 10.10
N MET A 494 -8.64 38.18 8.76
CA MET A 494 -8.68 39.38 7.94
C MET A 494 -10.13 39.86 7.72
N GLU A 495 -10.31 41.16 7.53
CA GLU A 495 -11.60 41.77 7.20
C GLU A 495 -11.83 41.75 5.68
N ALA A 496 -12.39 40.65 5.17
CA ALA A 496 -12.67 40.49 3.74
C ALA A 496 -14.02 41.11 3.33
N SER A 497 -13.99 42.01 2.35
CA SER A 497 -15.15 42.52 1.63
C SER A 497 -15.11 42.06 0.17
N ALA A 498 -16.26 41.87 -0.48
CA ALA A 498 -16.29 41.30 -1.83
C ALA A 498 -17.18 42.10 -2.78
N THR A 499 -16.78 42.15 -4.04
CA THR A 499 -17.55 42.75 -5.12
C THR A 499 -17.42 41.95 -6.41
N THR A 500 -18.43 42.06 -7.27
CA THR A 500 -18.48 41.34 -8.55
C THR A 500 -18.27 42.25 -9.74
N THR A 501 -18.18 43.56 -9.51
CA THR A 501 -18.15 44.56 -10.58
C THR A 501 -17.04 45.57 -10.35
N PHE A 502 -16.47 46.03 -11.47
CA PHE A 502 -15.51 47.13 -11.53
C PHE A 502 -16.01 48.39 -10.78
N ASN A 503 -17.25 48.82 -11.05
CA ASN A 503 -17.84 50.00 -10.39
C ASN A 503 -18.06 49.79 -8.88
N GLY A 504 -18.33 48.55 -8.45
CA GLY A 504 -18.43 48.20 -7.05
C GLY A 504 -17.09 48.36 -6.32
N ALA A 505 -15.98 47.94 -6.95
CA ALA A 505 -14.65 48.15 -6.38
C ALA A 505 -14.29 49.65 -6.27
N LEU A 506 -14.52 50.43 -7.32
CA LEU A 506 -14.29 51.89 -7.28
C LEU A 506 -15.10 52.58 -6.18
N ARG A 507 -16.35 52.16 -5.95
CA ARG A 507 -17.17 52.68 -4.86
C ARG A 507 -16.59 52.33 -3.49
N THR A 508 -16.04 51.13 -3.35
CA THR A 508 -15.47 50.64 -2.08
C THR A 508 -14.20 51.38 -1.70
N PHE A 509 -13.32 51.70 -2.66
CA PHE A 509 -12.16 52.56 -2.40
C PHE A 509 -12.53 53.97 -1.92
N ARG A 510 -13.70 54.47 -2.34
CA ARG A 510 -14.22 55.80 -1.93
C ARG A 510 -14.97 55.77 -0.60
N SER A 511 -15.34 54.59 -0.09
CA SER A 511 -16.07 54.45 1.17
C SER A 511 -15.12 54.32 2.36
N SER A 512 -15.61 54.63 3.56
CA SER A 512 -14.89 54.40 4.82
C SER A 512 -15.53 53.23 5.59
N PRO A 513 -14.74 52.24 6.06
CA PRO A 513 -13.30 52.13 5.91
C PRO A 513 -12.86 51.73 4.49
N CYS A 514 -11.75 52.30 4.03
CA CYS A 514 -11.11 51.90 2.78
C CYS A 514 -10.36 50.57 3.00
N PRO A 515 -10.32 49.65 2.01
CA PRO A 515 -9.50 48.45 2.11
C PRO A 515 -8.00 48.79 2.11
N ASP A 516 -7.19 47.99 2.81
CA ASP A 516 -5.73 48.10 2.79
C ASP A 516 -5.16 47.48 1.50
N VAL A 517 -5.74 46.34 1.08
CA VAL A 517 -5.35 45.63 -0.14
C VAL A 517 -6.58 45.24 -0.96
N ALA A 518 -6.52 45.34 -2.28
CA ALA A 518 -7.54 44.82 -3.19
C ALA A 518 -6.98 43.68 -4.05
N MET A 519 -7.56 42.49 -3.93
CA MET A 519 -7.30 41.36 -4.81
C MET A 519 -8.28 41.37 -5.99
N VAL A 520 -7.77 41.48 -7.22
CA VAL A 520 -8.59 41.73 -8.41
C VAL A 520 -8.35 40.65 -9.46
N ASP A 521 -9.38 39.87 -9.77
CA ASP A 521 -9.35 38.92 -10.89
C ASP A 521 -9.46 39.64 -12.24
N LEU A 522 -8.47 39.42 -13.10
CA LEU A 522 -8.37 40.08 -14.40
C LEU A 522 -9.50 39.66 -15.35
N ARG A 523 -9.95 38.40 -15.26
CA ARG A 523 -11.06 37.90 -16.10
C ARG A 523 -12.37 38.61 -15.77
N SER A 524 -12.59 38.93 -14.50
CA SER A 524 -13.75 39.65 -13.98
C SER A 524 -13.83 41.10 -14.49
N LEU A 525 -12.73 41.65 -15.02
CA LEU A 525 -12.71 42.97 -15.66
C LEU A 525 -13.08 42.93 -17.15
N GLY A 526 -13.14 41.74 -17.76
CA GLY A 526 -13.57 41.55 -19.15
C GLY A 526 -12.49 41.86 -20.18
N LYS A 527 -12.89 42.06 -21.45
CA LYS A 527 -11.94 42.23 -22.58
C LYS A 527 -11.05 43.46 -22.46
N ASP A 528 -11.54 44.51 -21.80
CA ASP A 528 -10.82 45.76 -21.56
C ASP A 528 -10.18 45.80 -20.16
N TRP A 529 -9.68 44.66 -19.70
CA TRP A 529 -9.14 44.53 -18.35
C TRP A 529 -7.95 45.47 -18.12
N ARG A 530 -7.12 45.74 -19.14
CA ARG A 530 -5.91 46.57 -19.02
C ARG A 530 -6.22 48.00 -18.56
N ASN A 531 -7.15 48.67 -19.25
CA ASN A 531 -7.57 50.03 -18.91
C ASN A 531 -8.26 50.07 -17.54
N ARG A 532 -9.09 49.06 -17.25
CA ARG A 532 -9.81 48.95 -15.97
C ARG A 532 -8.86 48.69 -14.80
N VAL A 533 -7.85 47.85 -14.99
CA VAL A 533 -6.82 47.61 -13.99
C VAL A 533 -6.07 48.91 -13.70
N PHE A 534 -5.66 49.64 -14.73
CA PHE A 534 -4.97 50.92 -14.56
C PHE A 534 -5.81 51.92 -13.76
N GLU A 535 -7.11 52.03 -14.07
CA GLU A 535 -8.04 52.90 -13.34
C GLU A 535 -8.23 52.45 -11.87
N LEU A 536 -8.36 51.15 -11.61
CA LEU A 536 -8.45 50.61 -10.24
C LEU A 536 -7.17 50.86 -9.46
N ASN A 537 -6.01 50.66 -10.07
CA ASN A 537 -4.71 50.86 -9.44
C ASN A 537 -4.51 52.35 -9.07
N ALA A 538 -4.87 53.26 -9.97
CA ALA A 538 -4.84 54.70 -9.71
C ALA A 538 -5.83 55.11 -8.60
N ALA A 539 -7.01 54.49 -8.53
CA ALA A 539 -7.98 54.73 -7.46
C ALA A 539 -7.51 54.17 -6.11
N ALA A 540 -6.98 52.95 -6.08
CA ALA A 540 -6.43 52.31 -4.89
C ALA A 540 -5.28 53.14 -4.29
N THR A 541 -4.30 53.49 -5.13
CA THR A 541 -3.13 54.28 -4.74
C THR A 541 -3.52 55.64 -4.14
N ARG A 542 -4.55 56.31 -4.70
CA ARG A 542 -5.06 57.59 -4.18
C ARG A 542 -5.59 57.51 -2.76
N HIS A 543 -6.14 56.35 -2.38
CA HIS A 543 -6.73 56.13 -1.07
C HIS A 543 -5.80 55.34 -0.12
N GLY A 544 -4.54 55.13 -0.49
CA GLY A 544 -3.55 54.41 0.32
C GLY A 544 -3.71 52.89 0.30
N SER A 545 -4.53 52.36 -0.62
CA SER A 545 -4.70 50.92 -0.84
C SER A 545 -3.71 50.41 -1.88
N SER A 546 -3.28 49.17 -1.74
CA SER A 546 -2.48 48.48 -2.76
C SER A 546 -3.28 47.41 -3.50
N LEU A 547 -2.86 47.04 -4.70
CA LEU A 547 -3.60 46.14 -5.58
C LEU A 547 -2.78 44.89 -5.92
N VAL A 548 -3.39 43.71 -5.74
CA VAL A 548 -2.85 42.40 -6.13
C VAL A 548 -3.70 41.85 -7.27
N ALA A 549 -3.08 41.58 -8.43
CA ALA A 549 -3.80 40.97 -9.55
C ALA A 549 -3.91 39.45 -9.39
N ILE A 550 -5.06 38.88 -9.73
CA ILE A 550 -5.25 37.43 -9.88
C ILE A 550 -5.32 37.14 -11.39
N CYS A 551 -4.34 36.39 -11.90
CA CYS A 551 -4.16 36.14 -13.33
C CYS A 551 -4.21 34.63 -13.65
N SER A 552 -4.46 34.28 -14.91
CA SER A 552 -4.53 32.88 -15.35
C SER A 552 -3.31 32.47 -16.20
N HIS A 553 -2.41 33.39 -16.54
CA HIS A 553 -1.30 33.12 -17.45
C HIS A 553 -0.06 33.99 -17.22
N ARG A 554 1.13 33.41 -17.48
CA ARG A 554 2.42 34.13 -17.42
C ARG A 554 2.56 35.27 -18.43
N HIS A 555 1.91 35.18 -19.59
CA HIS A 555 1.95 36.24 -20.61
C HIS A 555 1.26 37.53 -20.14
N GLU A 556 0.35 37.45 -19.15
CA GLU A 556 -0.31 38.62 -18.56
C GLU A 556 0.66 39.39 -17.63
N ILE A 557 1.76 38.78 -17.17
CA ILE A 557 2.66 39.39 -16.17
C ILE A 557 3.38 40.63 -16.70
N SER A 558 3.92 40.60 -17.92
CA SER A 558 4.60 41.77 -18.50
C SER A 558 3.65 42.96 -18.63
N GLU A 559 2.41 42.69 -19.02
CA GLU A 559 1.37 43.71 -19.17
C GLU A 559 0.86 44.24 -17.81
N LEU A 560 0.93 43.43 -16.75
CA LEU A 560 0.61 43.87 -15.38
C LEU A 560 1.62 44.92 -14.88
N VAL A 561 2.91 44.72 -15.17
CA VAL A 561 3.96 45.69 -14.80
C VAL A 561 3.75 47.01 -15.53
N GLU A 562 3.41 46.97 -16.83
CA GLU A 562 3.06 48.17 -17.60
C GLU A 562 1.83 48.91 -17.03
N ALA A 563 0.89 48.18 -16.44
CA ALA A 563 -0.28 48.75 -15.75
C ALA A 563 0.01 49.22 -14.31
N GLY A 564 1.28 49.16 -13.87
CA GLY A 564 1.73 49.57 -12.54
C GLY A 564 1.38 48.59 -11.42
N ILE A 565 1.11 47.32 -11.74
CA ILE A 565 0.91 46.25 -10.76
C ILE A 565 2.20 45.47 -10.60
N PHE A 566 2.68 45.40 -9.35
CA PHE A 566 3.95 44.75 -9.02
C PHE A 566 3.78 43.40 -8.31
N VAL A 567 2.56 43.07 -7.86
CA VAL A 567 2.26 41.83 -7.13
C VAL A 567 1.07 41.12 -7.78
N HIS A 568 1.21 39.82 -8.04
CA HIS A 568 0.17 39.00 -8.66
C HIS A 568 0.11 37.58 -8.08
N VAL A 569 -1.01 36.90 -8.31
CA VAL A 569 -1.26 35.51 -7.92
C VAL A 569 -1.85 34.74 -9.12
N GLU A 570 -1.25 33.59 -9.45
CA GLU A 570 -1.72 32.74 -10.55
C GLU A 570 -2.86 31.79 -10.09
N LYS A 571 -3.81 31.51 -10.99
CA LYS A 571 -4.84 30.47 -10.83
C LYS A 571 -4.33 29.09 -11.33
N PRO A 572 -4.65 27.97 -10.64
CA PRO A 572 -5.44 27.86 -9.41
C PRO A 572 -4.65 28.41 -8.21
N ILE A 573 -5.37 29.14 -7.35
CA ILE A 573 -4.76 29.92 -6.27
C ILE A 573 -4.25 28.98 -5.18
N ARG A 574 -2.99 29.18 -4.79
CA ARG A 574 -2.36 28.53 -3.63
C ARG A 574 -2.44 29.43 -2.40
N ARG A 575 -2.74 28.86 -1.23
CA ARG A 575 -2.78 29.61 0.04
C ARG A 575 -1.47 30.33 0.33
N ALA A 576 -0.33 29.65 0.14
CA ALA A 576 1.00 30.23 0.34
C ALA A 576 1.24 31.48 -0.54
N ASN A 577 0.73 31.47 -1.77
CA ASN A 577 0.90 32.59 -2.71
C ASN A 577 0.02 33.79 -2.32
N ILE A 578 -1.16 33.57 -1.72
CA ILE A 578 -1.98 34.67 -1.20
C ILE A 578 -1.22 35.38 -0.08
N VAL A 579 -0.73 34.61 0.90
CA VAL A 579 0.00 35.15 2.06
C VAL A 579 1.26 35.90 1.61
N ALA A 580 2.06 35.30 0.73
CA ALA A 580 3.26 35.94 0.18
C ALA A 580 2.93 37.24 -0.57
N ALA A 581 1.89 37.24 -1.39
CA ALA A 581 1.44 38.43 -2.11
C ALA A 581 0.99 39.55 -1.17
N LEU A 582 0.19 39.22 -0.14
CA LEU A 582 -0.28 40.21 0.84
C LEU A 582 0.89 40.82 1.64
N LEU A 583 1.84 39.99 2.09
CA LEU A 583 3.02 40.47 2.82
C LEU A 583 3.90 41.39 1.97
N ASP A 584 4.20 41.01 0.71
CA ASP A 584 5.00 41.84 -0.19
C ASP A 584 4.30 43.19 -0.44
N THR A 585 2.99 43.14 -0.63
CA THR A 585 2.15 44.33 -0.85
C THR A 585 2.15 45.28 0.36
N LEU A 586 2.01 44.75 1.57
CA LEU A 586 1.98 45.54 2.81
C LEU A 586 3.35 46.10 3.17
N LYS A 587 4.44 45.34 2.95
CA LYS A 587 5.82 45.83 3.12
C LYS A 587 6.10 47.04 2.24
N ARG A 588 5.66 47.01 0.98
CA ARG A 588 5.80 48.11 0.01
C ARG A 588 5.00 49.36 0.38
N SER A 589 3.87 49.18 1.07
CA SER A 589 3.01 50.30 1.50
C SER A 589 3.56 51.01 2.76
N GLY A 590 4.32 50.31 3.60
CA GLY A 590 4.94 50.86 4.82
C GLY A 590 6.16 51.75 4.59
N SER A 591 6.86 51.60 3.46
CA SER A 591 8.00 52.45 3.07
C SER A 591 7.53 53.76 2.44
N SER A 592 7.10 54.70 3.28
CA SER A 592 6.79 56.08 2.90
C SER A 592 8.08 56.85 2.56
N GLY A 593 8.61 56.72 1.33
CA GLY A 593 9.77 57.52 0.93
C GLY A 593 10.23 57.28 -0.51
N ARG A 594 9.71 58.11 -1.44
CA ARG A 594 10.11 58.29 -2.86
C ARG A 594 10.13 57.03 -3.74
N PRO A 595 9.64 57.11 -4.99
CA PRO A 595 9.94 56.08 -5.98
C PRO A 595 11.43 56.19 -6.31
N GLN A 596 12.25 55.38 -5.64
CA GLN A 596 13.63 55.16 -6.07
C GLN A 596 13.53 54.53 -7.46
N SER A 597 14.04 55.23 -8.46
CA SER A 597 14.10 54.76 -9.85
C SER A 597 14.76 53.39 -9.91
N TYR A 598 13.95 52.33 -9.93
CA TYR A 598 14.37 51.00 -10.37
C TYR A 598 14.06 50.89 -11.86
N VAL A 599 14.89 51.55 -12.66
CA VAL A 599 15.20 51.03 -14.00
C VAL A 599 16.13 49.84 -13.75
N ASP A 600 15.85 48.72 -14.41
CA ASP A 600 16.54 47.43 -14.33
C ASP A 600 16.33 46.58 -13.07
N ARG A 601 15.14 45.95 -13.00
CA ARG A 601 15.03 44.48 -12.82
C ARG A 601 13.67 44.04 -13.41
N PRO A 602 13.55 43.82 -14.73
CA PRO A 602 12.65 42.77 -15.18
C PRO A 602 13.04 41.53 -14.38
N SER A 603 12.07 40.86 -13.75
CA SER A 603 12.30 39.56 -13.11
C SER A 603 13.12 38.73 -14.08
N LEU A 604 14.39 38.51 -13.72
CA LEU A 604 15.33 37.79 -14.56
C LEU A 604 14.65 36.49 -15.02
N PRO A 605 14.89 36.02 -16.25
CA PRO A 605 14.71 34.61 -16.53
C PRO A 605 15.37 33.86 -15.37
N ALA A 606 14.77 32.76 -14.91
CA ALA A 606 15.48 31.83 -14.02
C ALA A 606 16.94 31.76 -14.51
N PRO A 607 17.94 32.01 -13.64
CA PRO A 607 19.31 32.20 -14.08
C PRO A 607 19.62 31.12 -15.10
N PRO A 608 20.23 31.45 -16.26
CA PRO A 608 20.64 30.42 -17.20
C PRO A 608 21.31 29.34 -16.36
N PRO A 609 20.91 28.06 -16.51
CA PRO A 609 21.30 27.01 -15.58
C PRO A 609 22.79 27.20 -15.32
N GLN A 610 23.15 27.47 -14.05
CA GLN A 610 24.52 27.67 -13.59
C GLN A 610 25.38 26.79 -14.46
N GLU A 611 26.19 27.38 -15.37
CA GLU A 611 26.98 26.59 -16.30
C GLU A 611 27.74 25.60 -15.42
N LEU A 612 27.39 24.32 -15.53
CA LEU A 612 28.09 23.24 -14.85
C LEU A 612 29.45 23.19 -15.53
N ARG A 613 30.35 24.07 -15.11
CA ARG A 613 31.73 24.02 -15.55
C ARG A 613 32.27 22.74 -14.94
N SER A 614 32.60 21.79 -15.81
CA SER A 614 33.37 20.63 -15.40
C SER A 614 34.68 21.18 -14.81
N ASN A 615 34.86 21.01 -13.49
CA ASN A 615 36.12 21.33 -12.82
C ASN A 615 37.23 20.31 -13.22
N GLY A 616 37.24 19.83 -14.46
CA GLY A 616 38.07 18.74 -14.97
C GLY A 616 37.74 17.35 -14.39
N MET A 617 36.64 17.20 -13.66
CA MET A 617 36.22 15.93 -13.04
C MET A 617 35.19 15.20 -13.90
N LYS A 618 35.32 13.87 -13.99
CA LYS A 618 34.42 12.99 -14.75
C LYS A 618 33.23 12.52 -13.91
N ILE A 619 32.21 11.96 -14.55
CA ILE A 619 31.14 11.20 -13.89
C ILE A 619 31.27 9.73 -14.30
N LEU A 620 31.33 8.83 -13.32
CA LEU A 620 31.29 7.39 -13.56
C LEU A 620 29.83 6.94 -13.65
N VAL A 621 29.47 6.20 -14.70
CA VAL A 621 28.13 5.62 -14.88
C VAL A 621 28.24 4.11 -14.93
N ALA A 622 27.58 3.43 -13.99
CA ALA A 622 27.45 1.98 -13.96
C ALA A 622 26.02 1.58 -14.35
N GLU A 623 25.86 1.01 -15.54
CA GLU A 623 24.58 0.58 -16.12
C GLU A 623 24.80 -0.59 -17.09
N ASP A 624 24.09 -1.70 -16.88
CA ASP A 624 24.22 -2.92 -17.68
C ASP A 624 23.45 -2.84 -19.02
N ASN A 625 22.41 -2.02 -19.07
CA ASN A 625 21.60 -1.82 -20.27
C ASN A 625 22.19 -0.73 -21.17
N ALA A 626 22.72 -1.17 -22.33
CA ALA A 626 23.34 -0.28 -23.32
C ALA A 626 22.44 0.87 -23.84
N ILE A 627 21.11 0.73 -23.79
CA ILE A 627 20.18 1.81 -24.19
C ILE A 627 20.07 2.85 -23.07
N ASN A 628 19.88 2.41 -21.82
CA ASN A 628 19.83 3.30 -20.67
C ASN A 628 21.14 4.06 -20.50
N LEU A 629 22.26 3.38 -20.71
CA LEU A 629 23.59 3.97 -20.65
C LEU A 629 23.73 5.11 -21.67
N LYS A 630 23.26 4.92 -22.91
CA LYS A 630 23.25 5.98 -23.94
C LYS A 630 22.42 7.19 -23.52
N VAL A 631 21.29 6.97 -22.84
CA VAL A 631 20.42 8.06 -22.35
C VAL A 631 21.10 8.85 -21.23
N VAL A 632 21.65 8.15 -20.24
CA VAL A 632 22.40 8.76 -19.13
C VAL A 632 23.58 9.56 -19.67
N HIS A 633 24.37 8.93 -20.55
CA HIS A 633 25.55 9.54 -21.18
C HIS A 633 25.19 10.81 -21.95
N ALA A 634 24.15 10.77 -22.78
CA ALA A 634 23.74 11.95 -23.55
C ALA A 634 23.20 13.08 -22.66
N HIS A 635 22.47 12.78 -21.58
CA HIS A 635 22.04 13.80 -20.61
C HIS A 635 23.25 14.45 -19.92
N LEU A 636 24.27 13.67 -19.54
CA LEU A 636 25.49 14.17 -18.90
C LEU A 636 26.35 14.99 -19.86
N GLN A 637 26.50 14.55 -21.11
CA GLN A 637 27.18 15.33 -22.15
C GLN A 637 26.48 16.64 -22.45
N ALA A 638 25.15 16.65 -22.52
CA ALA A 638 24.37 17.88 -22.69
C ALA A 638 24.50 18.85 -21.50
N LEU A 639 24.94 18.36 -20.33
CA LEU A 639 25.26 19.15 -19.14
C LEU A 639 26.75 19.52 -19.03
N GLY A 640 27.59 19.14 -20.01
CA GLY A 640 29.01 19.52 -20.06
C GLY A 640 29.97 18.59 -19.31
N TYR A 641 29.52 17.40 -18.87
CA TYR A 641 30.37 16.44 -18.16
C TYR A 641 31.01 15.40 -19.09
N GLU A 642 32.26 15.05 -18.80
CA GLU A 642 32.89 13.84 -19.33
C GLU A 642 32.42 12.61 -18.55
N VAL A 643 32.17 11.51 -19.24
CA VAL A 643 31.54 10.30 -18.68
C VAL A 643 32.43 9.10 -18.93
N ASP A 644 32.75 8.35 -17.87
CA ASP A 644 33.29 7.00 -17.99
C ASP A 644 32.15 6.00 -17.72
N ALA A 645 32.01 5.00 -18.58
CA ALA A 645 30.90 4.05 -18.53
C ALA A 645 31.39 2.63 -18.24
N VAL A 646 30.73 1.95 -17.31
CA VAL A 646 30.97 0.56 -16.93
C VAL A 646 29.66 -0.22 -16.90
N ASN A 647 29.73 -1.53 -17.12
CA ASN A 647 28.53 -2.36 -17.32
C ASN A 647 28.14 -3.19 -16.08
N ASP A 648 28.96 -3.20 -15.04
CA ASP A 648 28.67 -3.90 -13.78
C ASP A 648 29.37 -3.26 -12.57
N GLY A 649 29.01 -3.74 -11.38
CA GLY A 649 29.55 -3.24 -10.11
C GLY A 649 31.02 -3.55 -9.88
N VAL A 650 31.57 -4.60 -10.50
CA VAL A 650 33.00 -4.96 -10.34
C VAL A 650 33.87 -3.96 -11.10
N ALA A 651 33.52 -3.71 -12.36
CA ALA A 651 34.18 -2.70 -13.19
C ALA A 651 34.04 -1.29 -12.59
N ALA A 652 32.92 -0.99 -11.91
CA ALA A 652 32.76 0.27 -11.19
C ALA A 652 33.74 0.41 -10.00
N LEU A 653 34.01 -0.66 -9.26
CA LEU A 653 35.00 -0.65 -8.18
C LEU A 653 36.44 -0.55 -8.70
N GLU A 654 36.74 -1.20 -9.83
CA GLU A 654 38.05 -1.09 -10.50
C GLU A 654 38.31 0.34 -10.98
N ALA A 655 37.33 0.96 -11.65
CA ALA A 655 37.43 2.35 -12.11
C ALA A 655 37.63 3.34 -10.94
N LEU A 656 37.00 3.08 -9.78
CA LEU A 656 37.19 3.89 -8.56
C LEU A 656 38.57 3.68 -7.91
N GLU A 657 39.24 2.56 -8.15
CA GLU A 657 40.60 2.26 -7.65
C GLU A 657 41.70 2.87 -8.54
N GLU A 658 41.48 2.97 -9.85
CA GLU A 658 42.46 3.45 -10.84
C GLU A 658 42.84 4.95 -10.70
N GLY A 659 42.25 5.68 -9.75
CA GLY A 659 42.70 7.02 -9.35
C GLY A 659 42.11 8.18 -10.16
N HIS A 660 41.08 7.94 -10.98
CA HIS A 660 40.34 9.01 -11.65
C HIS A 660 39.53 9.83 -10.65
N ARG A 661 39.58 11.17 -10.76
CA ARG A 661 38.77 12.08 -9.93
C ARG A 661 37.35 12.16 -10.48
N TYR A 662 36.45 11.36 -9.93
CA TYR A 662 35.03 11.44 -10.23
C TYR A 662 34.31 12.47 -9.35
N ALA A 663 33.48 13.32 -9.96
CA ALA A 663 32.64 14.28 -9.25
C ALA A 663 31.43 13.60 -8.59
N ALA A 664 30.91 12.56 -9.24
CA ALA A 664 29.86 11.70 -8.74
C ALA A 664 29.89 10.36 -9.48
N VAL A 665 29.26 9.34 -8.89
CA VAL A 665 28.97 8.05 -9.51
C VAL A 665 27.47 7.94 -9.69
N ILE A 666 27.01 7.65 -10.90
CA ILE A 666 25.64 7.26 -11.21
C ILE A 666 25.59 5.73 -11.27
N MET A 667 24.83 5.10 -10.38
CA MET A 667 24.89 3.65 -10.16
C MET A 667 23.52 3.01 -10.31
N ASP A 668 23.34 2.07 -11.24
CA ASP A 668 22.14 1.24 -11.26
C ASP A 668 22.08 0.32 -10.04
N GLY A 669 20.93 0.28 -9.38
CA GLY A 669 20.71 -0.59 -8.22
C GLY A 669 20.71 -2.08 -8.56
N GLN A 670 20.35 -2.45 -9.80
CA GLN A 670 20.28 -3.85 -10.24
C GLN A 670 21.19 -4.07 -11.46
N MET A 671 22.28 -4.80 -11.26
CA MET A 671 23.24 -5.16 -12.32
C MET A 671 23.71 -6.61 -12.12
N PRO A 672 24.09 -7.33 -13.19
CA PRO A 672 24.66 -8.67 -13.11
C PRO A 672 26.04 -8.66 -12.42
N ASN A 673 26.48 -9.84 -11.95
CA ASN A 673 27.72 -10.09 -11.19
C ASN A 673 27.75 -9.45 -9.79
N MET A 674 27.76 -8.12 -9.72
CA MET A 674 27.71 -7.35 -8.48
C MET A 674 26.69 -6.22 -8.62
N ASP A 675 25.65 -6.27 -7.77
CA ASP A 675 24.60 -5.26 -7.77
C ASP A 675 25.10 -3.91 -7.23
N GLY A 676 24.44 -2.81 -7.58
CA GLY A 676 24.87 -1.46 -7.18
C GLY A 676 24.87 -1.23 -5.67
N TYR A 677 24.02 -1.93 -4.91
CA TYR A 677 23.97 -1.83 -3.46
C TYR A 677 25.18 -2.51 -2.79
N GLN A 678 25.57 -3.68 -3.27
CA GLN A 678 26.75 -4.43 -2.85
C GLN A 678 28.02 -3.70 -3.26
N THR A 679 28.03 -3.12 -4.46
CA THR A 679 29.08 -2.24 -4.96
C THR A 679 29.30 -1.07 -4.02
N THR A 680 28.21 -0.37 -3.67
CA THR A 680 28.26 0.78 -2.76
C THR A 680 28.74 0.40 -1.36
N ARG A 681 28.22 -0.69 -0.77
CA ARG A 681 28.69 -1.18 0.54
C ARG A 681 30.19 -1.47 0.53
N THR A 682 30.68 -2.09 -0.54
CA THR A 682 32.09 -2.43 -0.70
C THR A 682 32.94 -1.16 -0.80
N GLN A 683 32.51 -0.17 -1.59
CA GLN A 683 33.19 1.11 -1.72
C GLN A 683 33.21 1.89 -0.39
N ARG A 684 32.09 1.98 0.33
CA ARG A 684 32.01 2.68 1.63
C ARG A 684 32.91 2.02 2.68
N ALA A 685 33.02 0.69 2.68
CA ALA A 685 33.94 -0.04 3.56
C ALA A 685 35.42 0.22 3.20
N ARG A 686 35.74 0.43 1.93
CA ARG A 686 37.09 0.80 1.47
C ARG A 686 37.45 2.22 1.89
N GLU A 687 36.59 3.19 1.61
CA GLU A 687 36.77 4.60 1.99
C GLU A 687 37.00 4.76 3.51
N SER A 688 36.25 4.02 4.32
CA SER A 688 36.39 4.04 5.79
C SER A 688 37.74 3.49 6.28
N LYS A 689 38.38 2.60 5.52
CA LYS A 689 39.68 2.00 5.85
C LYS A 689 40.87 2.79 5.29
N SER A 690 40.72 3.38 4.11
CA SER A 690 41.77 4.12 3.42
C SER A 690 41.81 5.61 3.79
N GLY A 691 40.76 6.14 4.43
CA GLY A 691 40.61 7.57 4.69
C GLY A 691 40.41 8.39 3.40
N GLN A 692 40.14 7.73 2.27
CA GLN A 692 39.91 8.40 0.99
C GLN A 692 38.65 9.26 1.01
N ARG A 693 38.67 10.34 0.24
CA ARG A 693 37.54 11.25 0.07
C ARG A 693 36.32 10.47 -0.44
N ARG A 694 35.20 10.58 0.29
CA ARG A 694 33.93 9.99 -0.08
C ARG A 694 33.42 10.56 -1.41
N VAL A 695 33.29 9.73 -2.44
CA VAL A 695 32.68 10.14 -3.71
C VAL A 695 31.16 10.00 -3.59
N PRO A 696 30.35 11.01 -3.99
CA PRO A 696 28.90 10.89 -3.99
C PRO A 696 28.43 9.78 -4.94
N ILE A 697 27.59 8.86 -4.45
CA ILE A 697 26.98 7.79 -5.26
C ILE A 697 25.46 8.04 -5.33
N ILE A 698 24.96 8.29 -6.54
CA ILE A 698 23.55 8.54 -6.84
C ILE A 698 22.96 7.27 -7.47
N ALA A 699 21.97 6.70 -6.80
CA ALA A 699 21.29 5.48 -7.25
C ALA A 699 20.38 5.76 -8.45
N LEU A 700 20.37 4.89 -9.46
CA LEU A 700 19.26 4.81 -10.42
C LEU A 700 18.31 3.69 -9.98
N THR A 701 17.07 4.04 -9.64
CA THR A 701 16.08 3.07 -9.14
C THR A 701 14.97 2.82 -10.16
N ALA A 702 14.42 1.61 -10.23
CA ALA A 702 13.34 1.28 -11.16
C ALA A 702 11.97 1.86 -10.73
N HIS A 703 11.78 2.20 -9.46
CA HIS A 703 10.55 2.80 -8.92
C HIS A 703 10.87 3.98 -7.97
N ALA A 704 9.95 4.94 -7.88
CA ALA A 704 10.01 6.08 -6.95
C ALA A 704 9.44 5.77 -5.55
N MET A 705 9.28 4.49 -5.20
CA MET A 705 8.70 4.06 -3.92
C MET A 705 9.72 4.15 -2.76
N THR A 706 9.22 4.35 -1.55
CA THR A 706 10.03 4.60 -0.34
C THR A 706 10.88 3.39 0.08
N GLY A 707 10.52 2.18 -0.38
CA GLY A 707 11.28 0.94 -0.18
C GLY A 707 12.67 0.94 -0.85
N ASP A 708 12.72 1.21 -2.16
CA ASP A 708 13.98 1.25 -2.93
C ASP A 708 14.91 2.36 -2.43
N ARG A 709 14.32 3.51 -2.05
CA ARG A 709 15.01 4.62 -1.41
C ARG A 709 15.70 4.20 -0.11
N ARG A 710 14.97 3.53 0.80
CA ARG A 710 15.54 3.06 2.08
C ARG A 710 16.68 2.07 1.87
N VAL A 711 16.56 1.16 0.90
CA VAL A 711 17.60 0.18 0.58
C VAL A 711 18.85 0.88 0.02
N ALA A 712 18.69 1.88 -0.86
CA ALA A 712 19.79 2.68 -1.40
C ALA A 712 20.56 3.43 -0.30
N PHE A 713 19.85 4.15 0.57
CA PHE A 713 20.49 4.87 1.69
C PHE A 713 21.12 3.93 2.71
N ALA A 714 20.48 2.80 3.04
CA ALA A 714 21.04 1.80 3.94
C ALA A 714 22.32 1.15 3.38
N ALA A 715 22.44 1.06 2.05
CA ALA A 715 23.67 0.61 1.39
C ALA A 715 24.80 1.67 1.42
N GLY A 716 24.48 2.92 1.72
CA GLY A 716 25.43 4.04 1.82
C GLY A 716 25.46 4.98 0.60
N MET A 717 24.45 4.91 -0.28
CA MET A 717 24.26 5.86 -1.39
C MET A 717 23.78 7.22 -0.87
N ASP A 718 24.10 8.31 -1.58
CA ASP A 718 23.88 9.68 -1.13
C ASP A 718 22.61 10.31 -1.71
N ASP A 719 22.16 9.85 -2.87
CA ASP A 719 20.89 10.26 -3.46
C ASP A 719 20.32 9.17 -4.37
N TYR A 720 19.16 9.42 -4.96
CA TYR A 720 18.50 8.53 -5.90
C TYR A 720 17.78 9.28 -7.03
N LEU A 721 17.66 8.62 -8.18
CA LEU A 721 16.91 9.05 -9.35
C LEU A 721 16.09 7.88 -9.87
N SER A 722 14.77 8.05 -9.92
CA SER A 722 13.87 7.02 -10.45
C SER A 722 13.88 7.01 -11.98
N LYS A 723 14.12 5.85 -12.61
CA LYS A 723 13.99 5.63 -14.05
C LYS A 723 12.50 5.56 -14.45
N PRO A 724 12.05 6.23 -15.52
CA PRO A 724 12.81 7.18 -16.34
C PRO A 724 12.95 8.55 -15.65
N PHE A 725 14.15 9.13 -15.70
CA PHE A 725 14.44 10.47 -15.18
C PHE A 725 14.66 11.47 -16.32
N THR A 726 14.40 12.74 -16.06
CA THR A 726 14.60 13.85 -17.01
C THR A 726 16.00 14.48 -16.84
N GLN A 727 16.51 15.15 -17.88
CA GLN A 727 17.77 15.92 -17.79
C GLN A 727 17.76 16.93 -16.63
N LYS A 728 16.63 17.60 -16.36
CA LYS A 728 16.47 18.54 -15.23
C LYS A 728 16.59 17.85 -13.86
N GLN A 729 16.06 16.64 -13.71
CA GLN A 729 16.17 15.89 -12.46
C GLN A 729 17.61 15.44 -12.21
N LEU A 730 18.28 14.94 -13.26
CA LEU A 730 19.70 14.60 -13.19
C LEU A 730 20.56 15.84 -12.85
N GLN A 731 20.31 16.96 -13.53
CA GLN A 731 20.99 18.23 -13.26
C GLN A 731 20.82 18.68 -11.80
N LYS A 732 19.60 18.57 -11.24
CA LYS A 732 19.35 18.94 -9.84
C LYS A 732 20.12 18.04 -8.86
N ALA A 733 20.19 16.73 -9.12
CA ALA A 733 20.97 15.81 -8.29
C ALA A 733 22.48 16.11 -8.38
N LEU A 734 22.99 16.41 -9.58
CA LEU A 734 24.38 16.79 -9.77
C LEU A 734 24.72 18.15 -9.16
N LEU A 735 23.85 19.16 -9.27
CA LEU A 735 24.06 20.44 -8.58
C LEU A 735 24.12 20.26 -7.06
N ARG A 736 23.36 19.30 -6.51
CA ARG A 736 23.37 19.02 -5.06
C ARG A 736 24.66 18.36 -4.58
N TRP A 737 25.21 17.44 -5.38
CA TRP A 737 26.28 16.54 -4.94
C TRP A 737 27.60 16.72 -5.68
N ALA A 738 27.55 17.02 -6.97
CA ALA A 738 28.70 17.24 -7.85
C ALA A 738 29.13 18.72 -7.91
N ALA A 739 28.24 19.68 -7.63
CA ALA A 739 28.59 21.11 -7.58
C ALA A 739 28.98 21.61 -6.18
N ARG A 740 29.21 20.71 -5.21
CA ARG A 740 29.98 21.09 -4.02
C ARG A 740 31.40 21.44 -4.50
N PRO A 741 31.89 22.68 -4.31
CA PRO A 741 33.32 22.89 -4.28
C PRO A 741 33.90 21.89 -3.28
N ALA A 742 35.10 21.40 -3.55
CA ALA A 742 35.86 20.81 -2.47
C ALA A 742 35.84 21.80 -1.27
N THR A 743 35.80 21.23 -0.07
CA THR A 743 35.85 21.88 1.24
C THR A 743 34.51 22.18 1.95
N SER A 744 34.47 21.73 3.21
CA SER A 744 33.58 22.09 4.32
C SER A 744 32.53 21.04 4.77
N ALA A 745 33.03 20.00 5.45
CA ALA A 745 32.64 19.84 6.85
C ALA A 745 33.54 20.81 7.65
N SER A 746 33.03 22.00 7.94
CA SER A 746 33.73 22.99 8.75
C SER A 746 33.55 22.66 10.24
N GLU A 747 34.58 22.08 10.83
CA GLU A 747 34.96 22.33 12.22
C GLU A 747 35.77 23.63 12.26
N PHE A 748 35.15 24.80 12.07
CA PHE A 748 35.79 26.08 12.39
C PHE A 748 35.13 26.69 13.63
N PRO A 749 35.85 26.87 14.75
CA PRO A 749 35.29 27.44 15.96
C PRO A 749 34.89 28.92 15.73
N PRO A 750 33.80 29.39 16.38
CA PRO A 750 33.27 30.75 16.22
C PRO A 750 34.22 31.89 16.66
N ASP A 751 35.34 31.58 17.32
CA ASP A 751 36.30 32.58 17.83
C ASP A 751 37.44 32.94 16.83
N ALA A 752 37.37 32.45 15.58
CA ALA A 752 38.47 32.60 14.62
C ALA A 752 38.57 34.00 13.96
N LEU A 753 37.46 34.74 13.89
CA LEU A 753 37.38 36.09 13.33
C LEU A 753 37.09 37.13 14.44
N ASP A 754 37.70 38.30 14.34
CA ASP A 754 37.32 39.47 15.16
C ASP A 754 36.10 40.15 14.55
N THR A 755 34.95 39.90 15.15
CA THR A 755 33.64 40.41 14.69
C THR A 755 33.59 41.93 14.65
N THR A 756 34.36 42.63 15.48
CA THR A 756 34.39 44.10 15.54
C THR A 756 35.03 44.70 14.30
N ILE A 757 36.15 44.12 13.86
CA ILE A 757 36.91 44.58 12.69
C ILE A 757 36.19 44.18 11.40
N THR A 758 35.57 42.99 11.39
CA THR A 758 34.77 42.55 10.23
C THR A 758 33.50 43.38 10.05
N SER A 759 32.86 43.86 11.12
CA SER A 759 31.76 44.82 11.01
C SER A 759 32.19 46.19 10.45
N GLN A 760 33.37 46.69 10.83
CA GLN A 760 33.89 47.95 10.28
C GLN A 760 34.27 47.84 8.80
N LEU A 761 34.76 46.68 8.36
CA LEU A 761 35.03 46.42 6.94
C LEU A 761 33.73 46.36 6.14
N LEU A 762 32.67 45.73 6.67
CA LEU A 762 31.34 45.67 6.07
C LEU A 762 30.72 47.07 5.88
N GLU A 763 30.92 48.00 6.82
CA GLU A 763 30.46 49.39 6.69
C GLU A 763 31.14 50.15 5.52
N LEU A 764 32.35 49.75 5.12
CA LEU A 764 33.09 50.38 4.01
C LEU A 764 32.69 49.84 2.62
N GLU A 765 32.10 48.64 2.54
CA GLU A 765 31.58 48.04 1.29
C GLU A 765 30.34 48.78 0.75
N ASP A 766 29.54 49.37 1.64
CA ASP A 766 28.36 50.15 1.27
C ASP A 766 28.72 51.43 0.48
N GLU A 767 29.96 51.92 0.57
CA GLU A 767 30.44 53.11 -0.16
C GLU A 767 31.06 52.77 -1.54
N GLU A 768 31.78 51.65 -1.67
CA GLU A 768 32.38 51.16 -2.93
C GLU A 768 32.13 49.65 -3.12
N PRO A 769 31.19 49.23 -4.00
CA PRO A 769 30.89 47.82 -4.24
C PRO A 769 32.07 47.06 -4.84
N GLY A 770 32.45 45.94 -4.22
CA GLY A 770 33.57 45.08 -4.61
C GLY A 770 34.87 45.33 -3.86
N PHE A 771 34.95 46.36 -3.00
CA PHE A 771 36.15 46.74 -2.28
C PHE A 771 36.65 45.64 -1.32
N ILE A 772 35.75 45.00 -0.57
CA ILE A 772 36.09 43.90 0.35
C ILE A 772 36.69 42.71 -0.41
N CYS A 773 36.13 42.35 -1.58
CA CYS A 773 36.65 41.25 -2.39
C CYS A 773 38.08 41.52 -2.84
N ASP A 774 38.35 42.72 -3.35
CA ASP A 774 39.68 43.13 -3.81
C ASP A 774 40.70 43.14 -2.65
N VAL A 775 40.31 43.62 -1.47
CA VAL A 775 41.17 43.64 -0.27
C VAL A 775 41.46 42.23 0.24
N ILE A 776 40.45 41.34 0.26
CA ILE A 776 40.61 39.95 0.68
C ILE A 776 41.50 39.18 -0.30
N GLU A 777 41.30 39.36 -1.61
CA GLU A 777 42.12 38.71 -2.64
C GLU A 777 43.58 39.18 -2.57
N SER A 778 43.81 40.49 -2.43
CA SER A 778 45.14 41.07 -2.25
C SER A 778 45.85 40.55 -0.99
N PHE A 779 45.10 40.39 0.11
CA PHE A 779 45.62 39.80 1.34
C PHE A 779 46.06 38.35 1.16
N PHE A 780 45.24 37.50 0.53
CA PHE A 780 45.59 36.09 0.35
C PHE A 780 46.77 35.91 -0.58
N GLN A 781 46.86 36.70 -1.65
CA GLN A 781 48.03 36.71 -2.52
C GLN A 781 49.30 37.06 -1.74
N THR A 782 49.25 38.11 -0.92
CA THR A 782 50.39 38.54 -0.10
C THR A 782 50.74 37.50 0.98
N ALA A 783 49.74 36.83 1.57
CA ALA A 783 49.94 35.81 2.59
C ALA A 783 50.60 34.55 2.02
N GLU A 784 50.14 34.07 0.86
CA GLU A 784 50.71 32.90 0.17
C GLU A 784 52.17 33.14 -0.24
N GLU A 785 52.49 34.31 -0.79
CA GLU A 785 53.86 34.70 -1.14
C GLU A 785 54.80 34.70 0.09
N ASN A 786 54.32 35.22 1.22
CA ASN A 786 55.13 35.27 2.42
C ASN A 786 55.25 33.91 3.13
N ILE A 787 54.24 33.05 3.05
CA ILE A 787 54.35 31.66 3.54
C ILE A 787 55.36 30.87 2.70
N ALA A 788 55.38 31.06 1.38
CA ALA A 788 56.41 30.46 0.53
C ALA A 788 57.82 30.95 0.92
N ARG A 789 57.98 32.25 1.25
CA ARG A 789 59.24 32.79 1.79
C ARG A 789 59.61 32.19 3.15
N MET A 790 58.64 31.99 4.04
CA MET A 790 58.87 31.33 5.34
C MET A 790 59.37 29.89 5.15
N LYS A 791 58.79 29.14 4.22
CA LYS A 791 59.23 27.78 3.90
C LYS A 791 60.66 27.74 3.36
N ALA A 792 60.99 28.62 2.42
CA ALA A 792 62.35 28.73 1.88
C ALA A 792 63.37 29.14 2.96
N ALA A 793 62.98 30.04 3.86
CA ALA A 793 63.81 30.46 5.00
C ALA A 793 64.07 29.31 5.99
N ILE A 794 63.09 28.41 6.21
CA ILE A 794 63.26 27.21 7.04
C ILE A 794 64.21 26.19 6.40
N GLU A 795 64.22 26.06 5.06
CA GLU A 795 65.15 25.18 4.36
C GLU A 795 66.60 25.68 4.39
N THR A 796 66.77 27.00 4.49
CA THR A 796 68.07 27.69 4.50
C THR A 796 68.53 28.13 5.89
N ASP A 797 67.77 27.79 6.94
CA ASP A 797 67.98 28.17 8.34
C ASP A 797 68.10 29.69 8.58
N ASP A 798 67.48 30.51 7.73
CA ASP A 798 67.46 31.97 7.84
C ASP A 798 66.29 32.45 8.69
N LEU A 799 66.49 32.43 10.02
CA LEU A 799 65.51 32.90 11.00
C LEU A 799 65.15 34.38 10.85
N SER A 800 66.02 35.20 10.25
CA SER A 800 65.74 36.63 10.08
C SER A 800 64.66 36.86 9.02
N THR A 801 64.77 36.16 7.89
CA THR A 801 63.79 36.19 6.80
C THR A 801 62.47 35.52 7.22
N LEU A 802 62.54 34.43 8.00
CA LEU A 802 61.36 33.77 8.56
C LEU A 802 60.54 34.73 9.44
N ARG A 803 61.19 35.43 10.38
CA ARG A 803 60.52 36.37 11.28
C ARG A 803 59.97 37.58 10.54
N ALA A 804 60.70 38.12 9.57
CA ALA A 804 60.25 39.25 8.78
C ALA A 804 58.99 38.91 7.95
N ALA A 805 58.96 37.73 7.32
CA ALA A 805 57.80 37.27 6.58
C ALA A 805 56.60 37.01 7.50
N ALA A 806 56.81 36.35 8.66
CA ALA A 806 55.76 36.12 9.64
C ALA A 806 55.17 37.44 10.18
N HIS A 807 56.00 38.45 10.38
CA HIS A 807 55.57 39.78 10.85
C HIS A 807 54.68 40.51 9.86
N MET A 808 55.00 40.47 8.58
CA MET A 808 54.16 41.10 7.54
C MET A 808 52.78 40.45 7.46
N VAL A 809 52.70 39.12 7.51
CA VAL A 809 51.42 38.39 7.46
C VAL A 809 50.61 38.59 8.74
N ARG A 810 51.27 38.69 9.91
CA ARG A 810 50.60 39.00 11.18
C ARG A 810 49.90 40.37 11.13
N GLY A 811 50.60 41.40 10.65
CA GLY A 811 50.06 42.76 10.56
C GLY A 811 48.84 42.86 9.67
N SER A 812 48.89 42.26 8.48
CA SER A 812 47.76 42.26 7.55
C SER A 812 46.57 41.40 8.06
N SER A 813 46.85 40.30 8.76
CA SER A 813 45.80 39.46 9.37
C SER A 813 44.99 40.20 10.45
N GLN A 814 45.63 41.12 11.18
CA GLN A 814 44.94 41.93 12.19
C GLN A 814 44.02 42.98 11.57
N GLN A 815 44.40 43.56 10.42
CA GLN A 815 43.57 44.53 9.70
C GLN A 815 42.29 43.91 9.12
N LEU A 816 42.33 42.63 8.77
CA LEU A 816 41.18 41.85 8.27
C LEU A 816 40.42 41.08 9.36
N GLY A 817 40.85 41.17 10.62
CA GLY A 817 40.23 40.45 11.73
C GLY A 817 40.47 38.92 11.73
N ALA A 818 41.43 38.40 10.96
CA ALA A 818 41.80 36.98 10.90
C ALA A 818 42.64 36.56 12.14
N ARG A 819 41.99 36.55 13.31
CA ARG A 819 42.64 36.48 14.63
C ARG A 819 43.47 35.21 14.84
N ARG A 820 42.93 34.05 14.46
CA ARG A 820 43.63 32.76 14.63
C ARG A 820 44.86 32.64 13.73
N PHE A 821 44.71 33.04 12.47
CA PHE A 821 45.80 33.05 11.50
C PHE A 821 46.94 34.01 11.93
N GLY A 822 46.59 35.21 12.40
CA GLY A 822 47.56 36.16 12.96
C GLY A 822 48.25 35.65 14.24
N ALA A 823 47.56 34.88 15.09
CA ALA A 823 48.15 34.28 16.28
C ALA A 823 49.18 33.19 15.94
N THR A 824 48.95 32.41 14.88
CA THR A 824 49.90 31.39 14.40
C THR A 824 51.14 32.05 13.79
N CYS A 825 50.99 33.17 13.06
CA CYS A 825 52.13 33.99 12.64
C CYS A 825 52.94 34.55 13.83
N ALA A 826 52.27 34.99 14.89
CA ALA A 826 52.96 35.49 16.10
C ALA A 826 53.81 34.40 16.79
N LYS A 827 53.36 33.14 16.76
CA LYS A 827 54.17 32.02 17.26
C LYS A 827 55.45 31.85 16.44
N LEU A 828 55.37 31.96 15.11
CA LEU A 828 56.53 31.87 14.21
C LEU A 828 57.55 32.99 14.42
N GLU A 829 57.12 34.20 14.79
CA GLU A 829 58.05 35.29 15.14
C GLU A 829 58.92 34.95 16.37
N SER A 830 58.36 34.19 17.32
CA SER A 830 58.99 33.85 18.59
C SER A 830 59.88 32.60 18.56
N VAL A 831 59.99 31.93 17.42
CA VAL A 831 60.77 30.69 17.28
C VAL A 831 62.28 30.99 17.35
N GLU A 832 63.03 30.18 18.11
CA GLU A 832 64.48 30.30 18.29
C GLU A 832 65.30 29.40 17.35
N ALA A 833 64.71 28.36 16.75
CA ALA A 833 65.37 27.42 15.82
C ALA A 833 64.44 26.99 14.66
N ALA A 834 64.97 26.80 13.44
CA ALA A 834 64.13 26.51 12.27
C ALA A 834 63.41 25.14 12.33
N GLU A 835 63.91 24.19 13.13
CA GLU A 835 63.23 22.91 13.35
C GLU A 835 61.88 23.08 14.06
N ASP A 836 61.78 24.02 15.00
CA ASP A 836 60.55 24.32 15.74
C ASP A 836 59.52 25.07 14.89
N ALA A 837 59.96 25.73 13.81
CA ALA A 837 59.08 26.46 12.90
C ALA A 837 58.32 25.54 11.94
N ARG A 838 58.87 24.37 11.59
CA ARG A 838 58.26 23.42 10.63
C ARG A 838 56.83 22.99 10.97
N PRO A 839 56.53 22.51 12.20
CA PRO A 839 55.17 22.12 12.55
C PRO A 839 54.22 23.34 12.58
N ILE A 840 54.72 24.50 13.00
CA ILE A 840 53.91 25.72 13.10
C ILE A 840 53.56 26.26 11.71
N VAL A 841 54.45 26.15 10.72
CA VAL A 841 54.15 26.51 9.31
C VAL A 841 53.11 25.57 8.70
N SER A 842 53.11 24.27 9.04
CA SER A 842 52.06 23.36 8.56
C SER A 842 50.68 23.67 9.18
N ASP A 843 50.64 24.12 10.43
CA ASP A 843 49.41 24.61 11.05
C ASP A 843 48.98 25.96 10.47
N LEU A 844 49.95 26.82 10.07
CA LEU A 844 49.69 28.11 9.45
C LEU A 844 48.97 27.97 8.10
N GLU A 845 49.32 26.98 7.28
CA GLU A 845 48.62 26.74 6.00
C GLU A 845 47.18 26.30 6.19
N ARG A 846 46.92 25.47 7.22
CA ARG A 846 45.56 25.07 7.59
C ARG A 846 44.74 26.25 8.11
N ASP A 847 45.36 27.11 8.91
CA ASP A 847 44.73 28.32 9.41
C ASP A 847 44.50 29.37 8.28
N LEU A 848 45.36 29.42 7.25
CA LEU A 848 45.17 30.26 6.06
C LEU A 848 43.93 29.81 5.27
N GLU A 849 43.82 28.52 4.99
CA GLU A 849 42.70 27.95 4.23
C GLU A 849 41.37 28.18 4.98
N GLY A 850 41.38 27.99 6.29
CA GLY A 850 40.22 28.29 7.13
C GLY A 850 39.89 29.79 7.23
N ALA A 851 40.89 30.67 7.23
CA ALA A 851 40.67 32.12 7.13
C ALA A 851 40.10 32.51 5.77
N ARG A 852 40.51 31.85 4.68
CA ARG A 852 39.98 32.04 3.32
C ARG A 852 38.51 31.71 3.25
N ASP A 853 38.14 30.53 3.72
CA ASP A 853 36.75 30.13 3.79
C ASP A 853 35.91 31.11 4.63
N ALA A 854 36.42 31.55 5.77
CA ALA A 854 35.68 32.43 6.66
C ALA A 854 35.50 33.86 6.11
N LEU A 855 36.56 34.44 5.53
CA LEU A 855 36.54 35.79 4.95
C LEU A 855 35.80 35.84 3.61
N THR A 856 35.94 34.81 2.76
CA THR A 856 35.16 34.70 1.51
C THR A 856 33.67 34.52 1.80
N ASN A 857 33.29 33.68 2.78
CA ASN A 857 31.89 33.60 3.22
C ASN A 857 31.36 34.91 3.84
N LEU A 858 32.23 35.79 4.34
CA LEU A 858 31.84 37.11 4.83
C LEU A 858 31.65 38.08 3.66
N ALA A 859 32.54 38.05 2.67
CA ALA A 859 32.40 38.81 1.42
C ALA A 859 31.14 38.42 0.64
N ASP A 860 30.88 37.11 0.48
CA ASP A 860 29.68 36.61 -0.19
C ASP A 860 28.41 37.05 0.54
N ARG A 861 28.42 37.03 1.89
CA ARG A 861 27.29 37.55 2.69
C ARG A 861 27.15 39.07 2.60
N ALA A 862 28.25 39.81 2.46
CA ALA A 862 28.23 41.26 2.24
C ALA A 862 27.62 41.60 0.88
N LEU A 863 28.07 40.91 -0.17
CA LEU A 863 27.52 41.00 -1.53
C LEU A 863 26.04 40.62 -1.57
N ASP A 864 25.65 39.53 -0.90
CA ASP A 864 24.25 39.12 -0.79
C ASP A 864 23.39 40.15 -0.04
N ALA A 865 23.95 40.84 0.95
CA ALA A 865 23.26 41.89 1.72
C ALA A 865 23.19 43.24 0.96
N ALA A 866 24.16 43.53 0.08
CA ALA A 866 24.20 44.70 -0.78
C ALA A 866 23.42 44.52 -2.11
N SER A 867 23.08 43.29 -2.50
CA SER A 867 22.38 42.91 -3.75
C SER A 867 20.85 42.75 -3.66
#